data_AF-A0A6L6YLN8-F1
#
_entry.id   AF-A0A6L6YLN8-F1
#
_cell.length_a   1.000
_cell.length_b   1.000
_cell.length_c   1.000
_cell.angle_alpha   90.00
_cell.angle_beta   90.00
_cell.angle_gamma   90.00
#
_symmetry.space_group_name_H-M   'P 1'
#
loop_
_entity.id
_entity.type
_entity.pdbx_description
1 polymer ?
#
loop_
_entity_poly.entity_id
_entity_poly.type
_entity_poly.pdbx_seq_one_letter_code
_entity_poly.pdbx_strand_id
1 'polypeptide(L)'
;MDELTSKIKRNFCFRDDTVEALKKFLHRSTVNSKLANLSLNSLYFLYRKAKSNKLCHLGRSEYIWRKDANIAGAQEDVAVCASKGLEGNCVIMATYSNQGIIPDYVVKYVEELRKVSIFIILVADNELSSTEEIKKIENVVDVAIFGRHNTYDFGSWKRGLEYLRKNKSIAKFQSLTLVNDSVYGPFIPLSNYFASKEALDSDFWGLLDSYDTDYHILSFFLVFKREVFDSKEFNDFFESIGNSLSFHDAVYKYERTLTAKLTKKFKSGVLFKSYATNNARSYLAGNQNATVWPLSLLKDDFPFIKIKALTGAFASDLKESGTDSLNYIRDRYSDFGVVIVKDLERRGIGHEASQSFANLLFDPLAREATYAIGDSEVVSFDIFDTLLIRPFIAPTDVFLFIEYRYKREGFALERVNAEKRARKKSLEEDIQIEEIYKEIKPKFRDLINVELATEEFLLRPSEQGVKIYSDAVKAGKDIVCISDMYLPESFLMKVLRKNGFDKIRRVFVSGDERKTKGSGSLFLHALKELRCDKNSIIHFGDNQVADCEVPRKLGLRAYRVLKYAESYLSSPSNIARRMFFMNNASIASSAHSALISQRFTAQNTHCSYWEYLGYTYGGPLALSYVSFIDKEAKKNHVDELLFISRDGFALKAVYDKFFNKDKKSIISEYGYVSRAVGLRASLDYAKDPGYLYSLLNLFYKETGKGKPTNSFETNQLLYSKYHKELKKWSSKSKQSFVSHLVKKTREAESVAVVDMTTGLFSSLRYAKWALGSKIVTGFFTGSFKENESLIFETFSNRRFDFQDDLALKLSELLISSPEKPITDILENGSPVYGQEVGIRSEIYPEILKGILSYCEDFIATYGYEEKLFFTMELWLQLAKNFCLYCNDQDLSFLEKVFDSPEIDNIKDSKNLAVRIRESRNKSQ
;
A
#
# COMPACT_ATOMS: atom_id res chain seq x y z
N MET A 1 0.66 -2.23 -78.41
CA MET A 1 1.84 -2.19 -77.51
C MET A 1 2.24 -0.77 -77.14
N ASP A 2 2.42 0.14 -78.10
CA ASP A 2 2.78 1.54 -77.77
C ASP A 2 1.68 2.31 -77.03
N GLU A 3 0.41 1.98 -77.26
CA GLU A 3 -0.70 2.56 -76.48
C GLU A 3 -0.70 2.08 -75.01
N LEU A 4 -0.39 0.79 -74.77
CA LEU A 4 -0.26 0.22 -73.43
C LEU A 4 0.96 0.81 -72.70
N THR A 5 2.06 1.02 -73.44
CA THR A 5 3.30 1.63 -72.94
C THR A 5 3.10 3.10 -72.59
N SER A 6 2.38 3.85 -73.44
CA SER A 6 2.00 5.24 -73.18
C SER A 6 1.11 5.37 -71.93
N LYS A 7 0.19 4.41 -71.74
CA LYS A 7 -0.67 4.34 -70.54
C LYS A 7 0.08 3.91 -69.27
N ILE A 8 1.13 3.08 -69.37
CA ILE A 8 2.01 2.70 -68.25
C ILE A 8 2.96 3.85 -67.87
N LYS A 9 3.55 4.55 -68.85
CA LYS A 9 4.40 5.73 -68.62
C LYS A 9 3.65 6.89 -67.95
N ARG A 10 2.37 7.10 -68.27
CA ARG A 10 1.56 8.17 -67.65
C ARG A 10 1.16 7.92 -66.19
N ASN A 11 1.19 6.68 -65.70
CA ASN A 11 0.49 6.33 -64.45
C ASN A 11 1.34 5.71 -63.33
N PHE A 12 2.60 5.29 -63.58
CA PHE A 12 3.35 4.54 -62.56
C PHE A 12 4.83 4.92 -62.34
N CYS A 13 5.32 6.04 -62.89
CA CYS A 13 6.71 6.50 -62.66
C CYS A 13 7.77 5.39 -62.80
N PHE A 14 7.60 4.46 -63.75
CA PHE A 14 8.65 3.48 -64.06
C PHE A 14 9.82 4.19 -64.75
N ARG A 15 11.05 3.83 -64.38
CA ARG A 15 12.26 4.29 -65.07
C ARG A 15 12.26 3.77 -66.51
N ASP A 16 12.76 4.58 -67.46
CA ASP A 16 12.69 4.29 -68.90
C ASP A 16 13.36 2.95 -69.27
N ASP A 17 14.40 2.56 -68.55
CA ASP A 17 15.11 1.28 -68.66
C ASP A 17 14.22 0.05 -68.40
N THR A 18 13.28 0.17 -67.45
CA THR A 18 12.37 -0.90 -67.02
C THR A 18 11.28 -1.13 -68.06
N VAL A 19 10.81 -0.04 -68.68
CA VAL A 19 9.84 -0.08 -69.78
C VAL A 19 10.47 -0.68 -71.04
N GLU A 20 11.73 -0.35 -71.32
CA GLU A 20 12.49 -0.90 -72.45
C GLU A 20 12.78 -2.40 -72.28
N ALA A 21 13.09 -2.84 -71.05
CA ALA A 21 13.25 -4.25 -70.71
C ALA A 21 11.94 -5.05 -70.87
N LEU A 22 10.81 -4.47 -70.46
CA LEU A 22 9.48 -5.07 -70.63
C LEU A 22 9.10 -5.18 -72.12
N LYS A 23 9.42 -4.14 -72.91
CA LYS A 23 9.25 -4.17 -74.38
C LYS A 23 10.07 -5.29 -75.00
N LYS A 24 11.37 -5.41 -74.68
CA LYS A 24 12.24 -6.48 -75.20
C LYS A 24 11.77 -7.87 -74.78
N PHE A 25 11.28 -8.03 -73.56
CA PHE A 25 10.73 -9.29 -73.07
C PHE A 25 9.48 -9.71 -73.83
N LEU A 26 8.51 -8.80 -74.00
CA LEU A 26 7.25 -9.04 -74.71
C LEU A 26 7.43 -9.18 -76.23
N HIS A 27 8.46 -8.57 -76.81
CA HIS A 27 8.76 -8.72 -78.23
C HIS A 27 9.46 -10.05 -78.55
N ARG A 28 10.26 -10.57 -77.62
CA ARG A 28 10.97 -11.87 -77.74
C ARG A 28 10.09 -13.08 -77.45
N SER A 29 9.01 -12.90 -76.71
CA SER A 29 8.06 -13.97 -76.43
C SER A 29 6.94 -13.92 -77.47
N THR A 30 6.95 -14.86 -78.43
CA THR A 30 5.84 -15.03 -79.36
C THR A 30 4.54 -15.24 -78.57
N VAL A 31 3.45 -14.66 -79.08
CA VAL A 31 2.17 -14.33 -78.43
C VAL A 31 1.47 -15.50 -77.67
N ASN A 32 1.99 -16.73 -77.73
CA ASN A 32 1.40 -17.93 -77.11
C ASN A 32 2.27 -18.61 -76.04
N SER A 33 3.23 -17.91 -75.43
CA SER A 33 3.92 -18.46 -74.26
C SER A 33 3.04 -18.31 -73.00
N LYS A 34 2.83 -19.42 -72.28
CA LYS A 34 2.13 -19.47 -70.98
C LYS A 34 2.69 -18.44 -69.99
N LEU A 35 3.99 -18.13 -70.08
CA LEU A 35 4.66 -17.13 -69.26
C LEU A 35 4.22 -15.70 -69.60
N ALA A 36 4.09 -15.36 -70.89
CA ALA A 36 3.64 -14.04 -71.33
C ALA A 36 2.20 -13.76 -70.89
N ASN A 37 1.32 -14.77 -70.99
CA ASN A 37 -0.05 -14.69 -70.46
C ASN A 37 -0.07 -14.65 -68.92
N LEU A 38 0.82 -15.35 -68.21
CA LEU A 38 0.94 -15.24 -66.76
C LEU A 38 1.38 -13.83 -66.34
N SER A 39 2.34 -13.23 -67.04
CA SER A 39 2.82 -11.88 -66.78
C SER A 39 1.78 -10.81 -67.12
N LEU A 40 1.05 -10.95 -68.23
CA LEU A 40 -0.06 -10.06 -68.59
C LEU A 40 -1.25 -10.20 -67.63
N ASN A 41 -1.60 -11.42 -67.20
CA ASN A 41 -2.62 -11.63 -66.18
C ASN A 41 -2.18 -11.10 -64.81
N SER A 42 -0.89 -11.18 -64.47
CA SER A 42 -0.36 -10.60 -63.23
C SER A 42 -0.38 -9.07 -63.28
N LEU A 43 -0.03 -8.46 -64.42
CA LEU A 43 -0.11 -7.02 -64.64
C LEU A 43 -1.57 -6.52 -64.71
N TYR A 44 -2.47 -7.28 -65.31
CA TYR A 44 -3.91 -6.99 -65.35
C TYR A 44 -4.55 -7.19 -63.97
N PHE A 45 -4.11 -8.18 -63.19
CA PHE A 45 -4.49 -8.37 -61.78
C PHE A 45 -4.01 -7.20 -60.91
N LEU A 46 -2.78 -6.71 -61.12
CA LEU A 46 -2.26 -5.51 -60.47
C LEU A 46 -3.01 -4.23 -60.90
N TYR A 47 -3.38 -4.10 -62.18
CA TYR A 47 -4.23 -3.01 -62.69
C TYR A 47 -5.64 -3.03 -62.08
N ARG A 48 -6.26 -4.20 -61.93
CA ARG A 48 -7.57 -4.35 -61.27
C ARG A 48 -7.50 -4.02 -59.78
N LYS A 49 -6.37 -4.31 -59.13
CA LYS A 49 -6.06 -3.88 -57.75
C LYS A 49 -5.92 -2.36 -57.62
N ALA A 50 -5.45 -1.66 -58.66
CA ALA A 50 -5.27 -0.22 -58.64
C ALA A 50 -6.59 0.59 -58.76
N LYS A 51 -7.71 -0.06 -59.12
CA LYS A 51 -9.04 0.57 -59.23
C LYS A 51 -9.93 0.40 -57.99
N SER A 52 -9.43 -0.22 -56.92
CA SER A 52 -10.12 -0.32 -55.62
C SER A 52 -9.11 -0.02 -54.51
N ASN A 53 -9.19 1.16 -53.88
CA ASN A 53 -8.21 1.58 -52.88
C ASN A 53 -8.35 0.74 -51.60
N LYS A 54 -7.31 0.02 -51.20
CA LYS A 54 -7.22 -0.59 -49.85
C LYS A 54 -5.82 -0.73 -49.24
N LEU A 55 -4.75 -0.13 -49.78
CA LEU A 55 -3.43 0.16 -49.13
C LEU A 55 -2.49 0.70 -50.23
N CYS A 56 -1.90 1.89 -50.08
CA CYS A 56 -1.00 2.47 -51.08
C CYS A 56 0.36 2.86 -50.49
N HIS A 57 1.43 2.69 -51.28
CA HIS A 57 2.78 3.15 -50.92
C HIS A 57 2.94 4.65 -51.21
N LEU A 58 3.53 5.40 -50.28
CA LEU A 58 3.93 6.79 -50.49
C LEU A 58 5.46 6.98 -50.62
N GLY A 59 6.25 5.93 -50.33
CA GLY A 59 7.72 5.92 -50.39
C GLY A 59 8.30 4.51 -50.18
N ARG A 60 9.62 4.38 -49.96
CA ARG A 60 10.28 3.06 -49.78
C ARG A 60 9.79 2.26 -48.56
N SER A 61 9.17 2.88 -47.56
CA SER A 61 8.75 2.24 -46.30
C SER A 61 7.47 2.82 -45.65
N GLU A 62 6.72 3.71 -46.30
CA GLU A 62 5.48 4.28 -45.73
C GLU A 62 4.25 3.82 -46.51
N TYR A 63 3.24 3.36 -45.77
CA TYR A 63 1.97 2.84 -46.28
C TYR A 63 0.80 3.65 -45.75
N ILE A 64 -0.15 3.99 -46.62
CA ILE A 64 -1.43 4.57 -46.20
C ILE A 64 -2.58 3.67 -46.61
N TRP A 65 -3.38 3.32 -45.62
CA TRP A 65 -4.69 2.72 -45.80
C TRP A 65 -5.78 3.80 -45.73
N ARG A 66 -6.80 3.70 -46.58
CA ARG A 66 -7.96 4.59 -46.59
C ARG A 66 -9.24 3.78 -46.81
N LYS A 67 -10.31 4.16 -46.12
CA LYS A 67 -11.66 3.61 -46.34
C LYS A 67 -12.29 4.25 -47.58
N ASP A 68 -12.74 3.43 -48.54
CA ASP A 68 -13.51 3.91 -49.69
C ASP A 68 -14.92 4.31 -49.22
N ALA A 69 -15.17 5.61 -49.05
CA ALA A 69 -16.50 6.15 -48.82
C ALA A 69 -16.62 7.51 -49.53
N ASN A 70 -17.62 7.64 -50.41
CA ASN A 70 -18.20 8.94 -50.72
C ASN A 70 -18.53 9.62 -49.40
N ILE A 71 -18.13 10.88 -49.22
CA ILE A 71 -18.39 11.69 -48.01
C ILE A 71 -19.91 11.99 -47.82
N ALA A 72 -20.79 11.34 -48.61
CA ALA A 72 -22.23 11.45 -48.54
C ALA A 72 -22.85 10.07 -48.30
N GLY A 73 -23.14 9.74 -47.04
CA GLY A 73 -23.85 8.50 -46.71
C GLY A 73 -23.52 7.88 -45.35
N ALA A 74 -23.49 8.67 -44.27
CA ALA A 74 -23.65 8.15 -42.91
C ALA A 74 -25.01 8.63 -42.40
N GLN A 75 -26.07 7.96 -42.86
CA GLN A 75 -27.43 8.20 -42.39
C GLN A 75 -27.62 7.50 -41.03
N GLU A 76 -28.22 8.27 -40.11
CA GLU A 76 -28.88 7.92 -38.84
C GLU A 76 -28.07 7.89 -37.53
N ASP A 77 -26.82 7.42 -37.45
CA ASP A 77 -26.08 7.43 -36.15
C ASP A 77 -25.32 8.73 -35.84
N VAL A 78 -25.18 9.64 -36.82
CA VAL A 78 -24.56 10.97 -36.63
C VAL A 78 -25.50 11.94 -35.90
N ALA A 79 -26.80 11.67 -35.89
CA ALA A 79 -27.82 12.56 -35.30
C ALA A 79 -27.67 12.72 -33.77
N VAL A 80 -27.03 11.77 -33.08
CA VAL A 80 -26.80 11.87 -31.62
C VAL A 80 -25.64 12.82 -31.29
N CYS A 81 -24.60 12.90 -32.12
CA CYS A 81 -23.44 13.78 -31.89
C CYS A 81 -23.77 15.27 -32.00
N ALA A 82 -24.78 15.64 -32.81
CA ALA A 82 -25.25 17.02 -32.91
C ALA A 82 -25.92 17.53 -31.61
N SER A 83 -26.33 16.63 -30.71
CA SER A 83 -27.07 16.99 -29.49
C SER A 83 -26.20 17.22 -28.24
N LYS A 84 -24.86 17.05 -28.31
CA LYS A 84 -23.96 17.05 -27.12
C LYS A 84 -22.68 17.91 -27.23
N GLY A 85 -22.59 18.86 -28.17
CA GLY A 85 -21.60 19.95 -28.08
C GLY A 85 -20.29 19.81 -28.87
N LEU A 86 -20.18 18.88 -29.84
CA LEU A 86 -19.05 18.82 -30.78
C LEU A 86 -19.54 18.67 -32.21
N GLU A 87 -19.74 19.79 -32.90
CA GLU A 87 -19.86 19.75 -34.36
C GLU A 87 -18.50 19.39 -34.98
N GLY A 88 -18.34 18.18 -35.48
CA GLY A 88 -17.20 17.82 -36.33
C GLY A 88 -15.83 17.71 -35.65
N ASN A 89 -15.68 16.79 -34.67
CA ASN A 89 -14.39 16.42 -34.08
C ASN A 89 -13.57 15.46 -34.98
N CYS A 90 -12.28 15.74 -35.17
CA CYS A 90 -11.31 14.83 -35.80
C CYS A 90 -10.34 14.28 -34.75
N VAL A 91 -10.01 12.99 -34.83
CA VAL A 91 -9.04 12.34 -33.95
C VAL A 91 -7.79 11.94 -34.72
N ILE A 92 -6.61 12.19 -34.15
CA ILE A 92 -5.35 11.59 -34.58
C ILE A 92 -4.79 10.73 -33.44
N MET A 93 -4.76 9.42 -33.67
CA MET A 93 -4.27 8.41 -32.71
C MET A 93 -2.85 7.99 -33.07
N ALA A 94 -1.91 8.20 -32.16
CA ALA A 94 -0.55 7.68 -32.24
C ALA A 94 -0.50 6.27 -31.62
N THR A 95 0.17 5.33 -32.30
CA THR A 95 0.37 3.98 -31.76
C THR A 95 1.73 3.41 -32.13
N TYR A 96 2.24 2.49 -31.32
CA TYR A 96 3.48 1.79 -31.59
C TYR A 96 3.44 0.32 -31.13
N SER A 97 3.86 -0.57 -32.03
CA SER A 97 4.17 -1.96 -31.68
C SER A 97 5.46 -2.42 -32.34
N ASN A 98 6.39 -2.98 -31.55
CA ASN A 98 7.61 -3.61 -32.06
C ASN A 98 7.35 -4.87 -32.91
N GLN A 99 6.14 -5.44 -32.84
CA GLN A 99 5.70 -6.60 -33.62
C GLN A 99 4.97 -6.20 -34.91
N GLY A 100 4.80 -4.90 -35.17
CA GLY A 100 4.11 -4.42 -36.37
C GLY A 100 2.61 -4.68 -36.40
N ILE A 101 1.99 -4.86 -35.22
CA ILE A 101 0.54 -5.15 -35.06
C ILE A 101 -0.21 -3.93 -34.51
N ILE A 102 -1.54 -3.97 -34.59
CA ILE A 102 -2.43 -3.07 -33.84
C ILE A 102 -2.94 -3.86 -32.62
N PRO A 103 -2.52 -3.52 -31.39
CA PRO A 103 -2.97 -4.21 -30.18
C PRO A 103 -4.48 -4.11 -29.97
N ASP A 104 -5.11 -5.15 -29.43
CA ASP A 104 -6.56 -5.19 -29.26
C ASP A 104 -7.09 -4.09 -28.32
N TYR A 105 -6.30 -3.65 -27.33
CA TYR A 105 -6.68 -2.51 -26.48
C TYR A 105 -6.73 -1.18 -27.26
N VAL A 106 -5.90 -1.04 -28.31
CA VAL A 106 -5.93 0.14 -29.19
C VAL A 106 -7.18 0.10 -30.06
N VAL A 107 -7.58 -1.08 -30.54
CA VAL A 107 -8.85 -1.26 -31.28
C VAL A 107 -10.03 -0.79 -30.42
N LYS A 108 -10.09 -1.26 -29.16
CA LYS A 108 -11.12 -0.84 -28.18
C LYS A 108 -11.11 0.66 -27.91
N TYR A 109 -9.92 1.25 -27.79
CA TYR A 109 -9.80 2.70 -27.63
C TYR A 109 -10.37 3.46 -28.85
N VAL A 110 -10.02 3.03 -30.05
CA VAL A 110 -10.50 3.67 -31.29
C VAL A 110 -12.01 3.48 -31.51
N GLU A 111 -12.58 2.34 -31.09
CA GLU A 111 -14.04 2.12 -31.07
C GLU A 111 -14.76 3.20 -30.23
N GLU A 112 -14.24 3.53 -29.04
CA GLU A 112 -14.80 4.58 -28.19
C GLU A 112 -14.54 5.99 -28.74
N LEU A 113 -13.38 6.23 -29.35
CA LEU A 113 -13.08 7.50 -30.02
C LEU A 113 -14.01 7.75 -31.21
N ARG A 114 -14.45 6.71 -31.93
CA ARG A 114 -15.41 6.83 -33.04
C ARG A 114 -16.76 7.37 -32.58
N LYS A 115 -17.18 7.09 -31.34
CA LYS A 115 -18.43 7.62 -30.77
C LYS A 115 -18.40 9.13 -30.51
N VAL A 116 -17.21 9.73 -30.48
CA VAL A 116 -17.00 11.17 -30.20
C VAL A 116 -16.28 11.88 -31.35
N SER A 117 -16.18 11.25 -32.53
CA SER A 117 -15.49 11.83 -33.70
C SER A 117 -16.14 11.45 -35.01
N ILE A 118 -16.10 12.37 -35.98
CA ILE A 118 -16.59 12.13 -37.34
C ILE A 118 -15.49 11.64 -38.28
N PHE A 119 -14.22 11.77 -37.87
CA PHE A 119 -13.07 11.36 -38.66
C PHE A 119 -11.91 10.92 -37.76
N ILE A 120 -11.32 9.76 -38.05
CA ILE A 120 -10.19 9.20 -37.31
C ILE A 120 -9.03 8.88 -38.23
N ILE A 121 -7.86 9.42 -37.89
CA ILE A 121 -6.57 9.02 -38.45
C ILE A 121 -5.79 8.23 -37.39
N LEU A 122 -5.41 7.01 -37.71
CA LEU A 122 -4.46 6.22 -36.91
C LEU A 122 -3.08 6.31 -37.54
N VAL A 123 -2.06 6.66 -36.77
CA VAL A 123 -0.67 6.76 -37.23
C VAL A 123 0.18 5.84 -36.36
N ALA A 124 0.73 4.80 -37.00
CA ALA A 124 1.53 3.77 -36.36
C ALA A 124 3.02 3.98 -36.69
N ASP A 125 3.84 4.23 -35.67
CA ASP A 125 5.31 4.31 -35.80
C ASP A 125 5.91 2.91 -35.94
N ASN A 126 5.40 2.09 -36.85
CA ASN A 126 5.92 0.76 -37.13
C ASN A 126 5.57 0.34 -38.56
N GLU A 127 6.36 -0.59 -39.08
CA GLU A 127 5.99 -1.30 -40.30
C GLU A 127 4.76 -2.17 -40.04
N LEU A 128 3.90 -2.33 -41.03
CA LEU A 128 2.73 -3.18 -40.94
C LEU A 128 3.14 -4.65 -41.12
N SER A 129 2.89 -5.48 -40.11
CA SER A 129 3.22 -6.91 -40.14
C SER A 129 2.35 -7.70 -41.12
N SER A 130 1.06 -7.35 -41.23
CA SER A 130 0.08 -8.00 -42.09
C SER A 130 -1.06 -7.05 -42.43
N THR A 131 -1.60 -7.18 -43.65
CA THR A 131 -2.82 -6.46 -44.05
C THR A 131 -4.06 -6.87 -43.26
N GLU A 132 -4.02 -8.01 -42.54
CA GLU A 132 -5.11 -8.43 -41.65
C GLU A 132 -5.29 -7.49 -40.44
N GLU A 133 -4.22 -6.83 -39.99
CA GLU A 133 -4.30 -5.89 -38.87
C GLU A 133 -5.20 -4.68 -39.20
N ILE A 134 -5.26 -4.30 -40.47
CA ILE A 134 -6.15 -3.24 -40.96
C ILE A 134 -7.62 -3.63 -40.76
N LYS A 135 -7.98 -4.91 -40.92
CA LYS A 135 -9.38 -5.35 -40.77
C LYS A 135 -9.90 -5.12 -39.35
N LYS A 136 -9.03 -5.15 -38.34
CA LYS A 136 -9.41 -4.85 -36.95
C LYS A 136 -9.98 -3.43 -36.78
N ILE A 137 -9.54 -2.49 -37.62
CA ILE A 137 -9.87 -1.07 -37.50
C ILE A 137 -10.67 -0.51 -38.67
N GLU A 138 -10.91 -1.29 -39.75
CA GLU A 138 -11.49 -0.75 -40.99
C GLU A 138 -12.90 -0.16 -40.84
N ASN A 139 -13.63 -0.60 -39.81
CA ASN A 139 -14.96 -0.09 -39.49
C ASN A 139 -14.92 1.22 -38.70
N VAL A 140 -13.84 1.47 -37.96
CA VAL A 140 -13.73 2.56 -36.97
C VAL A 140 -12.61 3.55 -37.25
N VAL A 141 -11.79 3.36 -38.30
CA VAL A 141 -10.74 4.29 -38.76
C VAL A 141 -11.01 4.69 -40.21
N ASP A 142 -10.78 5.96 -40.56
CA ASP A 142 -10.93 6.45 -41.94
C ASP A 142 -9.61 6.38 -42.71
N VAL A 143 -8.51 6.67 -42.01
CA VAL A 143 -7.15 6.69 -42.56
C VAL A 143 -6.20 6.03 -41.56
N ALA A 144 -5.39 5.08 -42.01
CA ALA A 144 -4.29 4.55 -41.22
C ALA A 144 -2.95 4.75 -41.94
N ILE A 145 -1.95 5.29 -41.25
CA ILE A 145 -0.61 5.58 -41.76
C ILE A 145 0.38 4.68 -41.02
N PHE A 146 1.15 3.90 -41.74
CA PHE A 146 2.17 2.98 -41.19
C PHE A 146 3.54 3.33 -41.75
N GLY A 147 4.56 3.32 -40.91
CA GLY A 147 5.95 3.47 -41.30
C GLY A 147 6.80 3.97 -40.16
N ARG A 148 8.01 3.41 -40.01
CA ARG A 148 8.93 3.87 -38.96
C ARG A 148 9.38 5.30 -39.21
N HIS A 149 9.17 6.16 -38.23
CA HIS A 149 9.59 7.55 -38.24
C HIS A 149 10.42 8.00 -37.05
N ASN A 150 10.49 7.23 -35.97
CA ASN A 150 11.40 7.48 -34.83
C ASN A 150 11.23 8.87 -34.18
N THR A 151 10.01 9.40 -34.22
CA THR A 151 9.69 10.72 -33.66
C THR A 151 8.56 10.66 -32.61
N TYR A 152 8.30 9.47 -32.07
CA TYR A 152 7.32 9.21 -31.01
C TYR A 152 5.93 9.80 -31.34
N ASP A 153 5.06 9.95 -30.33
CA ASP A 153 3.66 10.36 -30.52
C ASP A 153 3.53 11.73 -31.22
N PHE A 154 4.39 12.69 -30.86
CA PHE A 154 4.42 14.01 -31.48
C PHE A 154 4.69 13.95 -33.00
N GLY A 155 5.57 13.06 -33.43
CA GLY A 155 5.82 12.78 -34.84
C GLY A 155 4.65 12.12 -35.56
N SER A 156 3.93 11.25 -34.87
CA SER A 156 2.71 10.61 -35.37
C SER A 156 1.61 11.64 -35.60
N TRP A 157 1.38 12.52 -34.62
CA TRP A 157 0.41 13.62 -34.73
C TRP A 157 0.78 14.61 -35.85
N LYS A 158 2.06 14.96 -36.01
CA LYS A 158 2.54 15.79 -37.13
C LYS A 158 2.16 15.18 -38.48
N ARG A 159 2.37 13.87 -38.68
CA ARG A 159 2.01 13.19 -39.94
C ARG A 159 0.51 13.20 -40.22
N GLY A 160 -0.30 12.96 -39.19
CA GLY A 160 -1.76 13.06 -39.31
C GLY A 160 -2.20 14.48 -39.70
N LEU A 161 -1.60 15.51 -39.09
CA LEU A 161 -1.85 16.91 -39.43
C LEU A 161 -1.43 17.24 -40.87
N GLU A 162 -0.24 16.81 -41.29
CA GLU A 162 0.23 17.00 -42.67
C GLU A 162 -0.68 16.32 -43.69
N TYR A 163 -1.19 15.12 -43.36
CA TYR A 163 -2.17 14.44 -44.19
C TYR A 163 -3.45 15.28 -44.34
N LEU A 164 -4.01 15.77 -43.23
CA LEU A 164 -5.23 16.60 -43.25
C LEU A 164 -5.05 17.88 -44.06
N ARG A 165 -3.88 18.53 -43.94
CA ARG A 165 -3.53 19.74 -44.69
C ARG A 165 -3.36 19.47 -46.18
N LYS A 166 -2.59 18.44 -46.55
CA LYS A 166 -2.38 18.04 -47.96
C LYS A 166 -3.69 17.70 -48.67
N ASN A 167 -4.63 17.06 -47.97
CA ASN A 167 -5.95 16.71 -48.51
C ASN A 167 -7.02 17.81 -48.29
N LYS A 168 -6.63 19.04 -47.90
CA LYS A 168 -7.53 20.19 -47.66
C LYS A 168 -8.74 19.87 -46.78
N SER A 169 -8.59 18.94 -45.83
CA SER A 169 -9.69 18.40 -45.02
C SER A 169 -9.72 18.95 -43.60
N ILE A 170 -8.61 19.52 -43.11
CA ILE A 170 -8.52 20.09 -41.76
C ILE A 170 -9.57 21.18 -41.49
N ALA A 171 -9.89 21.99 -42.50
CA ALA A 171 -10.87 23.07 -42.43
C ALA A 171 -12.33 22.61 -42.21
N LYS A 172 -12.60 21.30 -42.23
CA LYS A 172 -13.94 20.73 -41.99
C LYS A 172 -14.24 20.44 -40.52
N PHE A 173 -13.24 20.49 -39.65
CA PHE A 173 -13.37 20.09 -38.25
C PHE A 173 -13.41 21.31 -37.32
N GLN A 174 -14.22 21.28 -36.27
CA GLN A 174 -14.25 22.35 -35.25
C GLN A 174 -13.36 22.02 -34.05
N SER A 175 -13.04 20.73 -33.86
CA SER A 175 -12.10 20.28 -32.84
C SER A 175 -11.16 19.21 -33.37
N LEU A 176 -9.98 19.16 -32.78
CA LEU A 176 -8.94 18.17 -33.04
C LEU A 176 -8.53 17.50 -31.73
N THR A 177 -8.64 16.18 -31.68
CA THR A 177 -8.22 15.35 -30.55
C THR A 177 -6.93 14.62 -30.89
N LEU A 178 -5.89 14.79 -30.09
CA LEU A 178 -4.62 14.08 -30.18
C LEU A 178 -4.50 13.09 -29.00
N VAL A 179 -4.30 11.82 -29.32
CA VAL A 179 -4.25 10.72 -28.33
C VAL A 179 -3.12 9.75 -28.67
N ASN A 180 -2.63 9.01 -27.67
CA ASN A 180 -1.64 7.94 -27.86
C ASN A 180 -2.01 6.66 -27.10
N ASP A 181 -1.32 5.56 -27.42
CA ASP A 181 -1.56 4.22 -26.87
C ASP A 181 -0.77 3.89 -25.60
N SER A 182 -0.23 4.90 -24.89
CA SER A 182 0.54 4.71 -23.65
C SER A 182 -0.33 4.36 -22.43
N VAL A 183 -1.63 4.17 -22.62
CA VAL A 183 -2.65 3.90 -21.60
C VAL A 183 -3.54 2.73 -22.01
N TYR A 184 -4.05 1.99 -21.03
CA TYR A 184 -5.22 1.11 -21.21
C TYR A 184 -6.49 1.88 -20.85
N GLY A 185 -7.55 1.63 -21.62
CA GLY A 185 -8.85 2.30 -21.53
C GLY A 185 -9.34 2.76 -22.91
N PRO A 186 -10.44 3.51 -22.98
CA PRO A 186 -11.15 4.09 -21.86
C PRO A 186 -12.10 3.08 -21.20
N PHE A 187 -12.15 3.07 -19.87
CA PHE A 187 -13.06 2.23 -19.08
C PHE A 187 -14.45 2.83 -18.95
N ILE A 188 -14.55 4.15 -19.14
CA ILE A 188 -15.77 4.94 -19.00
C ILE A 188 -16.01 5.67 -20.33
N PRO A 189 -17.27 5.79 -20.80
CA PRO A 189 -17.57 6.40 -22.09
C PRO A 189 -16.99 7.81 -22.25
N LEU A 190 -16.22 8.04 -23.31
CA LEU A 190 -15.52 9.31 -23.52
C LEU A 190 -16.46 10.50 -23.68
N SER A 191 -17.69 10.27 -24.14
CA SER A 191 -18.74 11.29 -24.28
C SER A 191 -18.99 12.05 -22.98
N ASN A 192 -18.77 11.42 -21.81
CA ASN A 192 -18.96 12.06 -20.50
C ASN A 192 -17.99 13.22 -20.28
N TYR A 193 -16.75 13.07 -20.75
CA TYR A 193 -15.68 14.05 -20.55
C TYR A 193 -15.77 15.20 -21.55
N PHE A 194 -16.12 14.91 -22.80
CA PHE A 194 -16.32 15.93 -23.83
C PHE A 194 -17.49 16.87 -23.53
N ALA A 195 -18.50 16.42 -22.76
CA ALA A 195 -19.64 17.24 -22.33
C ALA A 195 -19.40 18.00 -21.02
N SER A 196 -18.22 17.87 -20.39
CA SER A 196 -17.90 18.55 -19.12
C SER A 196 -17.79 20.06 -19.29
N LYS A 197 -18.14 20.81 -18.24
CA LYS A 197 -18.05 22.28 -18.25
C LYS A 197 -16.62 22.75 -18.53
N GLU A 198 -15.64 22.11 -17.90
CA GLU A 198 -14.21 22.39 -18.08
C GLU A 198 -13.78 22.21 -19.55
N ALA A 199 -14.26 21.17 -20.23
CA ALA A 199 -13.99 20.96 -21.65
C ALA A 199 -14.63 22.05 -22.53
N LEU A 200 -15.86 22.45 -22.21
CA LEU A 200 -16.60 23.46 -22.97
C LEU A 200 -16.01 24.88 -22.79
N ASP A 201 -15.54 25.21 -21.59
CA ASP A 201 -15.03 26.53 -21.21
C ASP A 201 -13.57 26.79 -21.64
N SER A 202 -12.84 25.79 -22.14
CA SER A 202 -11.42 25.90 -22.52
C SER A 202 -11.21 25.88 -24.03
N ASP A 203 -10.16 26.53 -24.51
CA ASP A 203 -9.76 26.52 -25.93
C ASP A 203 -9.00 25.24 -26.29
N PHE A 204 -8.24 24.72 -25.33
CA PHE A 204 -7.66 23.38 -25.38
C PHE A 204 -7.65 22.74 -23.99
N TRP A 205 -7.75 21.42 -23.92
CA TRP A 205 -7.80 20.71 -22.64
C TRP A 205 -7.23 19.30 -22.71
N GLY A 206 -6.96 18.73 -21.53
CA GLY A 206 -6.63 17.32 -21.37
C GLY A 206 -7.19 16.75 -20.06
N LEU A 207 -6.90 15.49 -19.78
CA LEU A 207 -7.51 14.82 -18.62
C LEU A 207 -6.77 15.10 -17.32
N LEU A 208 -5.44 15.07 -17.35
CA LEU A 208 -4.54 15.28 -16.22
C LEU A 208 -3.42 16.25 -16.61
N ASP A 209 -2.86 16.92 -15.61
CA ASP A 209 -1.65 17.72 -15.70
C ASP A 209 -0.53 17.17 -14.83
N SER A 210 0.61 17.82 -14.92
CA SER A 210 1.81 17.55 -14.15
C SER A 210 2.54 18.86 -13.91
N TYR A 211 3.16 18.96 -12.73
CA TYR A 211 4.06 20.05 -12.37
C TYR A 211 5.52 19.57 -12.29
N ASP A 212 5.81 18.37 -12.80
CA ASP A 212 7.16 17.83 -12.89
C ASP A 212 8.06 18.78 -13.73
N THR A 213 8.92 19.51 -13.01
CA THR A 213 9.76 20.62 -13.48
C THR A 213 8.96 21.87 -13.87
N ASP A 214 8.01 21.76 -14.80
CA ASP A 214 7.16 22.86 -15.27
C ASP A 214 5.70 22.38 -15.40
N TYR A 215 4.74 23.30 -15.24
CA TYR A 215 3.33 22.99 -15.45
C TYR A 215 3.04 22.61 -16.91
N HIS A 216 2.46 21.43 -17.12
CA HIS A 216 1.99 20.98 -18.43
C HIS A 216 0.83 19.98 -18.32
N ILE A 217 -0.06 19.98 -19.32
CA ILE A 217 -1.07 18.95 -19.51
C ILE A 217 -0.40 17.69 -20.07
N LEU A 218 -0.70 16.52 -19.51
CA LEU A 218 -0.12 15.26 -19.95
C LEU A 218 -0.60 14.88 -21.36
N SER A 219 0.34 14.56 -22.24
CA SER A 219 0.09 14.53 -23.69
C SER A 219 -0.67 13.31 -24.22
N PHE A 220 -0.97 12.31 -23.38
CA PHE A 220 -1.68 11.09 -23.82
C PHE A 220 -3.14 11.32 -24.21
N PHE A 221 -3.71 12.47 -23.83
CA PHE A 221 -5.05 12.89 -24.24
C PHE A 221 -5.16 14.41 -24.27
N LEU A 222 -5.24 14.99 -25.46
CA LEU A 222 -5.34 16.43 -25.70
C LEU A 222 -6.44 16.74 -26.71
N VAL A 223 -7.21 17.80 -26.46
CA VAL A 223 -8.28 18.27 -27.36
C VAL A 223 -8.11 19.77 -27.59
N PHE A 224 -8.22 20.19 -28.85
CA PHE A 224 -8.02 21.56 -29.30
C PHE A 224 -9.23 22.03 -30.11
N LYS A 225 -9.73 23.23 -29.83
CA LYS A 225 -10.70 23.91 -30.71
C LYS A 225 -9.99 24.50 -31.93
N ARG A 226 -10.78 24.82 -32.97
CA ARG A 226 -10.30 25.33 -34.26
C ARG A 226 -9.37 26.52 -34.12
N GLU A 227 -9.70 27.47 -33.27
CA GLU A 227 -8.92 28.68 -33.02
C GLU A 227 -7.49 28.34 -32.60
N VAL A 228 -7.30 27.22 -31.88
CA VAL A 228 -5.99 26.77 -31.44
C VAL A 228 -5.24 26.06 -32.56
N PHE A 229 -5.82 25.08 -33.25
CA PHE A 229 -5.08 24.30 -34.25
C PHE A 229 -4.89 25.01 -35.60
N ASP A 230 -5.65 26.08 -35.88
CA ASP A 230 -5.39 27.00 -37.00
C ASP A 230 -4.35 28.08 -36.65
N SER A 231 -3.99 28.22 -35.37
CA SER A 231 -3.07 29.27 -34.91
C SER A 231 -1.63 29.07 -35.41
N LYS A 232 -0.91 30.19 -35.53
CA LYS A 232 0.52 30.17 -35.83
C LYS A 232 1.31 29.43 -34.75
N GLU A 233 0.94 29.60 -33.48
CA GLU A 233 1.64 29.00 -32.33
C GLU A 233 1.64 27.47 -32.39
N PHE A 234 0.48 26.90 -32.70
CA PHE A 234 0.28 25.46 -32.88
C PHE A 234 1.00 24.93 -34.12
N ASN A 235 0.85 25.62 -35.25
CA ASN A 235 1.50 25.23 -36.51
C ASN A 235 3.03 25.27 -36.39
N ASP A 236 3.61 26.36 -35.89
CA ASP A 236 5.05 26.49 -35.64
C ASP A 236 5.56 25.40 -34.68
N PHE A 237 4.75 25.00 -33.68
CA PHE A 237 5.15 23.97 -32.72
C PHE A 237 5.34 22.62 -33.43
N PHE A 238 4.34 22.17 -34.18
CA PHE A 238 4.42 20.89 -34.90
C PHE A 238 5.41 20.93 -36.06
N GLU A 239 5.60 22.08 -36.72
CA GLU A 239 6.62 22.26 -37.74
C GLU A 239 8.05 22.15 -37.18
N SER A 240 8.27 22.57 -35.93
CA SER A 240 9.59 22.49 -35.27
C SER A 240 10.04 21.07 -34.91
N ILE A 241 9.16 20.07 -35.00
CA ILE A 241 9.51 18.66 -34.78
C ILE A 241 10.45 18.18 -35.89
N GLY A 242 11.67 17.79 -35.49
CA GLY A 242 12.71 17.30 -36.39
C GLY A 242 12.42 15.92 -37.00
N ASN A 243 13.39 15.39 -37.76
CA ASN A 243 13.26 14.11 -38.47
C ASN A 243 13.50 12.87 -37.59
N SER A 244 14.03 13.05 -36.38
CA SER A 244 14.26 12.00 -35.37
C SER A 244 14.24 12.66 -33.99
N LEU A 245 13.66 11.99 -32.99
CA LEU A 245 13.62 12.46 -31.60
C LEU A 245 14.19 11.40 -30.67
N SER A 246 14.88 11.82 -29.60
CA SER A 246 15.10 10.97 -28.44
C SER A 246 13.87 10.99 -27.52
N PHE A 247 13.78 10.02 -26.58
CA PHE A 247 12.76 10.07 -25.52
C PHE A 247 12.85 11.38 -24.71
N HIS A 248 14.08 11.84 -24.44
CA HIS A 248 14.31 13.10 -23.74
C HIS A 248 13.76 14.29 -24.53
N ASP A 249 13.96 14.34 -25.85
CA ASP A 249 13.39 15.41 -26.68
C ASP A 249 11.85 15.39 -26.65
N ALA A 250 11.24 14.21 -26.82
CA ALA A 250 9.77 14.05 -26.79
C ALA A 250 9.15 14.61 -25.51
N VAL A 251 9.75 14.33 -24.35
CA VAL A 251 9.25 14.80 -23.05
C VAL A 251 9.61 16.27 -22.80
N TYR A 252 10.89 16.62 -22.84
CA TYR A 252 11.37 17.92 -22.35
C TYR A 252 11.21 19.06 -23.36
N LYS A 253 11.35 18.78 -24.66
CA LYS A 253 11.20 19.83 -25.70
C LYS A 253 9.77 19.98 -26.19
N TYR A 254 8.94 18.94 -26.11
CA TYR A 254 7.60 18.95 -26.69
C TYR A 254 6.49 18.82 -25.62
N GLU A 255 6.38 17.71 -24.89
CA GLU A 255 5.32 17.51 -23.89
C GLU A 255 5.27 18.65 -22.85
N ARG A 256 6.41 18.97 -22.24
CA ARG A 256 6.49 19.99 -21.20
C ARG A 256 6.33 21.43 -21.71
N THR A 257 6.56 21.69 -23.00
CA THR A 257 6.56 23.06 -23.53
C THR A 257 5.28 23.43 -24.26
N LEU A 258 4.52 22.44 -24.79
CA LEU A 258 3.31 22.69 -25.58
C LEU A 258 2.28 23.53 -24.82
N THR A 259 1.98 23.13 -23.58
CA THR A 259 1.00 23.82 -22.72
C THR A 259 1.45 25.25 -22.46
N ALA A 260 2.72 25.46 -22.09
CA ALA A 260 3.27 26.79 -21.83
C ALA A 260 3.26 27.68 -23.09
N LYS A 261 3.50 27.12 -24.29
CA LYS A 261 3.47 27.88 -25.54
C LYS A 261 2.06 28.33 -25.91
N LEU A 262 1.07 27.45 -25.79
CA LEU A 262 -0.32 27.76 -26.14
C LEU A 262 -1.02 28.65 -25.11
N THR A 263 -0.72 28.48 -23.82
CA THR A 263 -1.34 29.27 -22.73
C THR A 263 -1.00 30.76 -22.80
N LYS A 264 -0.03 31.17 -23.63
CA LYS A 264 0.24 32.58 -23.93
C LYS A 264 -0.92 33.29 -24.64
N LYS A 265 -1.77 32.53 -25.35
CA LYS A 265 -2.88 33.08 -26.15
C LYS A 265 -4.22 32.39 -25.93
N PHE A 266 -4.20 31.14 -25.47
CA PHE A 266 -5.38 30.29 -25.38
C PHE A 266 -5.61 29.83 -23.95
N LYS A 267 -6.88 29.68 -23.58
CA LYS A 267 -7.28 29.16 -22.28
C LYS A 267 -7.15 27.64 -22.23
N SER A 268 -6.33 27.13 -21.32
CA SER A 268 -6.15 25.69 -21.09
C SER A 268 -7.19 25.13 -20.10
N GLY A 269 -7.39 23.81 -20.10
CA GLY A 269 -8.31 23.11 -19.20
C GLY A 269 -7.81 21.72 -18.82
N VAL A 270 -8.09 21.30 -17.58
CA VAL A 270 -7.81 19.95 -17.06
C VAL A 270 -9.08 19.45 -16.38
N LEU A 271 -9.49 18.21 -16.67
CA LEU A 271 -10.74 17.68 -16.11
C LEU A 271 -10.59 17.20 -14.67
N PHE A 272 -9.47 16.55 -14.33
CA PHE A 272 -9.25 15.98 -13.00
C PHE A 272 -8.39 16.89 -12.10
N LYS A 273 -8.87 18.12 -11.87
CA LYS A 273 -8.13 19.17 -11.11
C LYS A 273 -7.85 18.82 -9.64
N SER A 274 -8.64 17.95 -9.01
CA SER A 274 -8.40 17.50 -7.63
C SER A 274 -7.04 16.81 -7.49
N TYR A 275 -6.49 16.28 -8.58
CA TYR A 275 -5.16 15.69 -8.68
C TYR A 275 -4.05 16.69 -9.07
N ALA A 276 -4.39 17.97 -9.19
CA ALA A 276 -3.52 19.06 -9.63
C ALA A 276 -3.31 20.16 -8.57
N THR A 277 -3.89 20.01 -7.37
CA THR A 277 -3.77 21.02 -6.30
C THR A 277 -2.59 20.72 -5.37
N ASN A 278 -2.10 21.73 -4.64
CA ASN A 278 -1.06 21.58 -3.60
C ASN A 278 -1.43 20.56 -2.50
N ASN A 279 -2.72 20.18 -2.39
CA ASN A 279 -3.24 19.20 -1.43
C ASN A 279 -3.51 17.82 -2.06
N ALA A 280 -3.20 17.64 -3.35
CA ALA A 280 -3.41 16.37 -4.07
C ALA A 280 -2.33 15.33 -3.70
N ARG A 281 -2.70 14.04 -3.70
CA ARG A 281 -1.76 12.91 -3.45
C ARG A 281 -0.54 12.93 -4.37
N SER A 282 -0.71 13.40 -5.60
CA SER A 282 0.34 13.62 -6.62
C SER A 282 1.37 14.68 -6.23
N TYR A 283 0.93 15.76 -5.57
CA TYR A 283 1.79 16.87 -5.11
C TYR A 283 2.59 16.47 -3.86
N LEU A 284 1.97 15.71 -2.97
CA LEU A 284 2.56 15.27 -1.70
C LEU A 284 3.63 14.18 -1.89
N ALA A 285 3.66 13.49 -3.03
CA ALA A 285 4.55 12.36 -3.32
C ALA A 285 5.86 12.72 -4.04
N GLY A 286 6.11 14.03 -4.26
CA GLY A 286 7.37 14.58 -4.78
C GLY A 286 7.52 14.59 -6.32
N ASN A 287 6.88 13.68 -7.05
CA ASN A 287 7.00 13.54 -8.51
C ASN A 287 5.93 14.28 -9.32
N GLN A 288 4.92 14.87 -8.67
CA GLN A 288 3.93 15.80 -9.25
C GLN A 288 3.20 15.28 -10.49
N ASN A 289 3.07 13.95 -10.61
CA ASN A 289 2.40 13.24 -11.71
C ASN A 289 1.32 12.31 -11.14
N ALA A 290 0.05 12.60 -11.38
CA ALA A 290 -1.07 11.83 -10.84
C ALA A 290 -1.11 10.36 -11.28
N THR A 291 -0.50 10.01 -12.42
CA THR A 291 -0.57 8.66 -12.98
C THR A 291 0.18 7.59 -12.18
N VAL A 292 0.94 7.98 -11.15
CA VAL A 292 1.57 7.06 -10.18
C VAL A 292 0.61 6.58 -9.08
N TRP A 293 -0.62 7.10 -9.06
CA TRP A 293 -1.74 6.68 -8.21
C TRP A 293 -2.88 6.06 -9.04
N PRO A 294 -2.60 4.95 -9.77
CA PRO A 294 -3.55 4.37 -10.71
C PRO A 294 -4.88 3.92 -10.08
N LEU A 295 -4.88 3.35 -8.87
CA LEU A 295 -6.09 2.83 -8.23
C LEU A 295 -6.99 3.97 -7.74
N SER A 296 -6.40 5.02 -7.18
CA SER A 296 -7.11 6.23 -6.76
C SER A 296 -7.80 6.89 -7.96
N LEU A 297 -7.07 7.09 -9.06
CA LEU A 297 -7.64 7.67 -10.28
C LEU A 297 -8.82 6.83 -10.79
N LEU A 298 -8.67 5.50 -10.86
CA LEU A 298 -9.73 4.60 -11.30
C LEU A 298 -10.97 4.62 -10.37
N LYS A 299 -10.78 4.86 -9.07
CA LYS A 299 -11.88 5.02 -8.09
C LYS A 299 -12.64 6.33 -8.24
N ASP A 300 -11.97 7.35 -8.76
CA ASP A 300 -12.54 8.66 -9.05
C ASP A 300 -13.04 8.77 -10.51
N ASP A 301 -13.36 7.63 -11.14
CA ASP A 301 -13.89 7.58 -12.50
C ASP A 301 -12.94 8.18 -13.57
N PHE A 302 -11.63 8.09 -13.35
CA PHE A 302 -10.64 8.36 -14.39
C PHE A 302 -10.66 7.25 -15.46
N PRO A 303 -10.74 7.59 -16.77
CA PRO A 303 -11.04 6.59 -17.79
C PRO A 303 -9.86 5.70 -18.17
N PHE A 304 -8.64 5.98 -17.72
CA PHE A 304 -7.44 5.30 -18.20
C PHE A 304 -6.55 4.78 -17.07
N ILE A 305 -5.64 3.87 -17.39
CA ILE A 305 -4.48 3.54 -16.55
C ILE A 305 -3.22 3.57 -17.42
N LYS A 306 -2.12 4.12 -16.90
CA LYS A 306 -0.83 4.10 -17.62
C LYS A 306 -0.30 2.67 -17.70
N ILE A 307 0.12 2.24 -18.89
CA ILE A 307 0.72 0.91 -19.09
C ILE A 307 1.92 0.69 -18.16
N LYS A 308 2.72 1.75 -17.93
CA LYS A 308 3.87 1.73 -17.01
C LYS A 308 3.52 1.34 -15.56
N ALA A 309 2.28 1.56 -15.13
CA ALA A 309 1.79 1.14 -13.81
C ALA A 309 1.65 -0.39 -13.70
N LEU A 310 1.45 -1.08 -14.82
CA LEU A 310 1.26 -2.53 -14.85
C LEU A 310 2.51 -3.30 -15.31
N THR A 311 3.43 -2.64 -15.99
CA THR A 311 4.69 -3.26 -16.45
C THR A 311 5.86 -3.08 -15.49
N GLY A 312 5.66 -2.37 -14.36
CA GLY A 312 6.71 -2.07 -13.39
C GLY A 312 7.69 -0.97 -13.84
N ALA A 313 7.46 -0.34 -14.99
CA ALA A 313 8.34 0.68 -15.56
C ALA A 313 8.35 2.02 -14.76
N PHE A 314 7.43 2.22 -13.82
CA PHE A 314 7.51 3.29 -12.84
C PHE A 314 8.47 3.00 -11.68
N ALA A 315 8.90 1.74 -11.48
CA ALA A 315 9.80 1.35 -10.40
C ALA A 315 9.39 1.93 -9.02
N SER A 316 10.32 2.61 -8.33
CA SER A 316 10.09 3.23 -7.01
C SER A 316 9.13 4.42 -7.02
N ASP A 317 8.78 4.95 -8.19
CA ASP A 317 7.91 6.11 -8.32
C ASP A 317 6.43 5.74 -8.23
N LEU A 318 6.09 4.47 -8.46
CA LEU A 318 4.72 3.98 -8.33
C LEU A 318 4.27 4.00 -6.87
N LYS A 319 3.14 4.63 -6.59
CA LYS A 319 2.64 4.83 -5.21
C LYS A 319 1.51 3.89 -4.82
N GLU A 320 0.88 3.24 -5.79
CA GLU A 320 -0.17 2.24 -5.56
C GLU A 320 0.08 0.95 -6.35
N SER A 321 -0.40 -0.17 -5.82
CA SER A 321 -0.23 -1.49 -6.43
C SER A 321 -0.82 -1.53 -7.85
N GLY A 322 0.04 -1.82 -8.84
CA GLY A 322 -0.39 -2.12 -10.21
C GLY A 322 -1.30 -3.34 -10.26
N THR A 323 -1.03 -4.34 -9.40
CA THR A 323 -1.87 -5.53 -9.23
C THR A 323 -3.28 -5.17 -8.75
N ASP A 324 -3.40 -4.31 -7.73
CA ASP A 324 -4.71 -3.92 -7.18
C ASP A 324 -5.50 -3.09 -8.19
N SER A 325 -4.79 -2.27 -8.98
CA SER A 325 -5.39 -1.48 -10.06
C SER A 325 -5.92 -2.37 -11.18
N LEU A 326 -5.16 -3.40 -11.56
CA LEU A 326 -5.60 -4.38 -12.56
C LEU A 326 -6.78 -5.21 -12.04
N ASN A 327 -6.78 -5.60 -10.77
CA ASN A 327 -7.91 -6.28 -10.13
C ASN A 327 -9.17 -5.40 -10.16
N TYR A 328 -9.05 -4.14 -9.76
CA TYR A 328 -10.16 -3.18 -9.84
C TYR A 328 -10.74 -3.05 -11.26
N ILE A 329 -9.88 -3.02 -12.29
CA ILE A 329 -10.33 -3.00 -13.69
C ILE A 329 -11.03 -4.31 -14.07
N ARG A 330 -10.49 -5.47 -13.66
CA ARG A 330 -11.12 -6.77 -13.94
C ARG A 330 -12.48 -6.91 -13.27
N ASP A 331 -12.66 -6.32 -12.09
CA ASP A 331 -13.91 -6.38 -11.34
C ASP A 331 -15.01 -5.54 -11.99
N ARG A 332 -14.67 -4.32 -12.45
CA ARG A 332 -15.66 -3.38 -12.99
C ARG A 332 -15.77 -3.36 -14.52
N TYR A 333 -14.72 -3.75 -15.22
CA TYR A 333 -14.57 -3.65 -16.67
C TYR A 333 -14.01 -4.96 -17.25
N SER A 334 -14.63 -6.08 -16.89
CA SER A 334 -14.08 -7.43 -17.08
C SER A 334 -13.66 -7.76 -18.52
N ASP A 335 -14.44 -7.37 -19.52
CA ASP A 335 -14.10 -7.56 -20.94
C ASP A 335 -12.80 -6.84 -21.32
N PHE A 336 -12.60 -5.63 -20.79
CA PHE A 336 -11.39 -4.86 -21.02
C PHE A 336 -10.21 -5.44 -20.23
N GLY A 337 -10.46 -5.97 -19.03
CA GLY A 337 -9.48 -6.69 -18.24
C GLY A 337 -8.77 -7.78 -19.04
N VAL A 338 -9.53 -8.66 -19.73
CA VAL A 338 -8.99 -9.73 -20.60
C VAL A 338 -8.11 -9.19 -21.72
N VAL A 339 -8.47 -8.05 -22.31
CA VAL A 339 -7.68 -7.41 -23.37
C VAL A 339 -6.34 -6.90 -22.83
N ILE A 340 -6.33 -6.32 -21.64
CA ILE A 340 -5.09 -5.88 -20.96
C ILE A 340 -4.18 -7.07 -20.68
N VAL A 341 -4.73 -8.19 -20.18
CA VAL A 341 -3.99 -9.43 -19.92
C VAL A 341 -3.19 -9.87 -21.14
N LYS A 342 -3.88 -10.06 -22.26
CA LYS A 342 -3.27 -10.53 -23.51
C LYS A 342 -2.16 -9.60 -23.99
N ASP A 343 -2.33 -8.30 -23.80
CA ASP A 343 -1.30 -7.32 -24.16
C ASP A 343 -0.07 -7.37 -23.23
N LEU A 344 -0.26 -7.60 -21.93
CA LEU A 344 0.85 -7.76 -20.97
C LEU A 344 1.66 -9.04 -21.25
N GLU A 345 0.98 -10.17 -21.51
CA GLU A 345 1.61 -11.43 -21.92
C GLU A 345 2.44 -11.24 -23.20
N ARG A 346 1.85 -10.57 -24.21
CA ARG A 346 2.52 -10.23 -25.46
C ARG A 346 3.79 -9.40 -25.26
N ARG A 347 3.84 -8.56 -24.22
CA ARG A 347 5.01 -7.74 -23.85
C ARG A 347 6.09 -8.53 -23.09
N GLY A 348 5.91 -9.83 -22.87
CA GLY A 348 6.86 -10.68 -22.14
C GLY A 348 6.78 -10.49 -20.62
N ILE A 349 5.79 -9.75 -20.12
CA ILE A 349 5.50 -9.66 -18.69
C ILE A 349 4.74 -10.92 -18.31
N GLY A 350 5.45 -11.96 -17.87
CA GLY A 350 4.80 -13.26 -17.61
C GLY A 350 5.61 -14.55 -17.81
N HIS A 351 6.81 -14.50 -18.39
CA HIS A 351 7.31 -15.67 -19.10
C HIS A 351 8.29 -16.66 -18.42
N GLU A 352 8.92 -16.37 -17.26
CA GLU A 352 9.78 -17.39 -16.61
C GLU A 352 9.68 -17.46 -15.07
N ALA A 353 9.41 -16.33 -14.39
CA ALA A 353 9.07 -16.32 -12.95
C ALA A 353 7.55 -16.29 -12.70
N SER A 354 6.76 -16.29 -13.77
CA SER A 354 5.40 -15.78 -13.77
C SER A 354 4.36 -16.69 -14.42
N GLN A 355 4.65 -17.97 -14.63
CA GLN A 355 3.55 -18.95 -14.64
C GLN A 355 2.79 -18.92 -13.31
N SER A 356 3.43 -18.61 -12.18
CA SER A 356 2.74 -18.44 -10.89
C SER A 356 1.97 -17.10 -10.80
N PHE A 357 2.55 -16.01 -11.32
CA PHE A 357 2.00 -14.65 -11.26
C PHE A 357 0.89 -14.40 -12.30
N ALA A 358 1.03 -14.92 -13.52
CA ALA A 358 0.01 -14.90 -14.56
C ALA A 358 -1.17 -15.82 -14.20
N ASN A 359 -0.92 -17.01 -13.64
CA ASN A 359 -1.99 -17.86 -13.10
C ASN A 359 -2.65 -17.27 -11.83
N LEU A 360 -2.00 -16.34 -11.12
CA LEU A 360 -2.61 -15.57 -10.03
C LEU A 360 -3.48 -14.42 -10.53
N LEU A 361 -2.98 -13.71 -11.56
CA LEU A 361 -3.63 -12.56 -12.16
C LEU A 361 -4.77 -12.93 -13.11
N PHE A 362 -4.82 -14.16 -13.65
CA PHE A 362 -5.67 -14.48 -14.81
C PHE A 362 -6.58 -15.71 -14.65
N ASP A 363 -6.65 -16.30 -13.46
CA ASP A 363 -7.65 -17.35 -13.19
C ASP A 363 -9.05 -16.70 -12.99
N PRO A 364 -10.10 -17.09 -13.71
CA PRO A 364 -11.49 -16.73 -13.38
C PRO A 364 -11.87 -17.18 -11.97
N LEU A 365 -11.26 -18.26 -11.47
CA LEU A 365 -11.40 -18.70 -10.08
C LEU A 365 -10.84 -17.65 -9.12
N ALA A 366 -9.84 -16.83 -9.52
CA ALA A 366 -9.25 -15.76 -8.72
C ALA A 366 -10.14 -14.50 -8.56
N ARG A 367 -11.33 -14.45 -9.16
CA ARG A 367 -12.24 -13.27 -9.14
C ARG A 367 -12.94 -13.11 -7.79
N GLU A 368 -13.63 -14.15 -7.37
CA GLU A 368 -14.14 -14.34 -6.01
C GLU A 368 -14.24 -15.84 -5.77
N ALA A 369 -13.83 -16.31 -4.60
CA ALA A 369 -13.93 -17.72 -4.25
C ALA A 369 -15.34 -18.30 -4.46
N THR A 370 -16.38 -17.47 -4.35
CA THR A 370 -17.79 -17.83 -4.58
C THR A 370 -18.07 -18.29 -6.02
N TYR A 371 -17.49 -17.67 -7.05
CA TYR A 371 -17.62 -18.15 -8.44
C TYR A 371 -16.90 -19.48 -8.64
N ALA A 372 -15.74 -19.62 -8.01
CA ALA A 372 -14.90 -20.81 -8.09
C ALA A 372 -15.59 -22.04 -7.47
N ILE A 373 -16.37 -21.82 -6.41
CA ILE A 373 -17.23 -22.81 -5.76
C ILE A 373 -18.38 -23.25 -6.69
N GLY A 374 -19.02 -22.32 -7.41
CA GLY A 374 -20.23 -22.57 -8.21
C GLY A 374 -20.16 -23.81 -9.10
N ASP A 375 -19.08 -23.92 -9.89
CA ASP A 375 -18.87 -24.98 -10.89
C ASP A 375 -18.30 -26.29 -10.30
N SER A 376 -18.15 -26.41 -8.98
CA SER A 376 -17.62 -27.61 -8.31
C SER A 376 -18.71 -28.49 -7.71
N GLU A 377 -18.46 -29.79 -7.60
CA GLU A 377 -19.23 -30.71 -6.76
C GLU A 377 -18.57 -30.84 -5.39
N VAL A 378 -17.23 -30.90 -5.38
CA VAL A 378 -16.40 -31.02 -4.19
C VAL A 378 -15.55 -29.76 -4.01
N VAL A 379 -15.57 -29.20 -2.80
CA VAL A 379 -14.66 -28.14 -2.39
C VAL A 379 -13.67 -28.73 -1.39
N SER A 380 -12.38 -28.69 -1.73
CA SER A 380 -11.31 -29.08 -0.83
C SER A 380 -10.54 -27.87 -0.33
N PHE A 381 -10.08 -27.94 0.91
CA PHE A 381 -9.28 -26.90 1.54
C PHE A 381 -7.95 -27.45 2.06
N ASP A 382 -6.87 -26.70 1.96
CA ASP A 382 -5.79 -26.82 2.93
C ASP A 382 -6.28 -26.33 4.31
N ILE A 383 -5.61 -26.76 5.38
CA ILE A 383 -5.99 -26.39 6.73
C ILE A 383 -5.24 -25.14 7.19
N PHE A 384 -3.91 -25.12 7.12
CA PHE A 384 -3.09 -24.12 7.80
C PHE A 384 -2.88 -22.90 6.93
N ASP A 385 -2.96 -21.71 7.53
CA ASP A 385 -2.96 -20.42 6.83
C ASP A 385 -4.08 -20.25 5.78
N THR A 386 -5.02 -21.21 5.72
CA THR A 386 -6.18 -21.25 4.82
C THR A 386 -7.47 -21.21 5.62
N LEU A 387 -7.82 -22.28 6.35
CA LEU A 387 -8.99 -22.33 7.25
C LEU A 387 -8.63 -21.93 8.68
N LEU A 388 -7.50 -22.43 9.16
CA LEU A 388 -6.98 -22.18 10.50
C LEU A 388 -5.62 -21.47 10.39
N ILE A 389 -5.45 -20.42 11.17
CA ILE A 389 -4.20 -19.68 11.27
C ILE A 389 -3.59 -19.89 12.64
N ARG A 390 -2.26 -19.82 12.70
CA ARG A 390 -1.53 -19.69 13.95
C ARG A 390 -1.30 -18.21 14.26
N PRO A 391 -1.20 -17.84 15.53
CA PRO A 391 -0.92 -16.48 15.94
C PRO A 391 0.58 -16.14 15.84
N PHE A 392 1.29 -16.63 14.83
CA PHE A 392 2.71 -16.38 14.64
C PHE A 392 3.03 -16.23 13.15
N ILE A 393 4.09 -15.48 12.83
CA ILE A 393 4.57 -15.38 11.44
C ILE A 393 5.26 -16.69 11.04
N ALA A 394 6.09 -17.26 11.93
CA ALA A 394 6.74 -18.54 11.71
C ALA A 394 5.97 -19.67 12.42
N PRO A 395 5.53 -20.72 11.72
CA PRO A 395 4.80 -21.84 12.34
C PRO A 395 5.60 -22.54 13.46
N THR A 396 6.94 -22.56 13.35
CA THR A 396 7.83 -23.15 14.34
C THR A 396 7.86 -22.41 15.68
N ASP A 397 7.33 -21.18 15.74
CA ASP A 397 7.27 -20.41 16.99
C ASP A 397 6.31 -21.02 18.01
N VAL A 398 5.39 -21.91 17.59
CA VAL A 398 4.60 -22.75 18.51
C VAL A 398 5.50 -23.56 19.43
N PHE A 399 6.63 -24.07 18.92
CA PHE A 399 7.55 -24.85 19.74
C PHE A 399 8.31 -23.98 20.74
N LEU A 400 8.66 -22.73 20.36
CA LEU A 400 9.23 -21.76 21.29
C LEU A 400 8.21 -21.36 22.37
N PHE A 401 6.94 -21.21 22.01
CA PHE A 401 5.87 -20.97 22.96
C PHE A 401 5.74 -22.12 23.97
N ILE A 402 5.78 -23.38 23.53
CA ILE A 402 5.79 -24.56 24.41
C ILE A 402 7.03 -24.54 25.32
N GLU A 403 8.21 -24.30 24.74
CA GLU A 403 9.47 -24.25 25.48
C GLU A 403 9.42 -23.24 26.63
N TYR A 404 8.90 -22.03 26.39
CA TYR A 404 8.79 -20.99 27.41
C TYR A 404 7.72 -21.29 28.45
N ARG A 405 6.51 -21.61 28.00
CA ARG A 405 5.36 -21.84 28.87
C ARG A 405 5.57 -23.01 29.84
N TYR A 406 6.19 -24.09 29.35
CA TYR A 406 6.44 -25.30 30.13
C TYR A 406 7.87 -25.37 30.70
N LYS A 407 8.67 -24.31 30.51
CA LYS A 407 10.06 -24.22 30.99
C LYS A 407 10.93 -25.41 30.55
N ARG A 408 10.82 -25.78 29.27
CA ARG A 408 11.47 -26.95 28.64
C ARG A 408 12.63 -26.53 27.74
N GLU A 409 13.65 -25.89 28.32
CA GLU A 409 14.77 -25.29 27.57
C GLU A 409 15.39 -26.24 26.53
N GLY A 410 15.53 -25.74 25.30
CA GLY A 410 16.06 -26.44 24.14
C GLY A 410 15.08 -27.38 23.43
N PHE A 411 13.80 -27.42 23.85
CA PHE A 411 12.76 -28.21 23.21
C PHE A 411 12.52 -27.78 21.76
N ALA A 412 12.40 -26.49 21.48
CA ALA A 412 12.01 -25.99 20.16
C ALA A 412 13.00 -26.41 19.06
N LEU A 413 14.29 -26.18 19.32
CA LEU A 413 15.35 -26.60 18.41
C LEU A 413 15.40 -28.13 18.26
N GLU A 414 15.27 -28.86 19.38
CA GLU A 414 15.29 -30.31 19.36
C GLU A 414 14.10 -30.90 18.60
N ARG A 415 12.92 -30.31 18.74
CA ARG A 415 11.67 -30.71 18.07
C ARG A 415 11.75 -30.56 16.55
N VAL A 416 12.34 -29.46 16.06
CA VAL A 416 12.62 -29.28 14.63
C VAL A 416 13.65 -30.29 14.12
N ASN A 417 14.69 -30.57 14.90
CA ASN A 417 15.71 -31.54 14.52
C ASN A 417 15.20 -32.99 14.55
N ALA A 418 14.31 -33.33 15.47
CA ALA A 418 13.65 -34.63 15.54
C ALA A 418 12.82 -34.90 14.30
N GLU A 419 12.07 -33.89 13.80
CA GLU A 419 11.32 -34.01 12.57
C GLU A 419 12.23 -34.29 11.37
N LYS A 420 13.34 -33.54 11.23
CA LYS A 420 14.32 -33.78 10.17
C LYS A 420 14.89 -35.21 10.22
N ARG A 421 15.16 -35.74 11.42
CA ARG A 421 15.62 -37.13 11.59
C ARG A 421 14.56 -38.15 11.21
N ALA A 422 13.31 -37.93 11.62
CA ALA A 422 12.19 -38.79 11.27
C ALA A 422 11.97 -38.83 9.75
N ARG A 423 11.95 -37.66 9.07
CA ARG A 423 11.84 -37.57 7.61
C ARG A 423 12.97 -38.30 6.90
N LYS A 424 14.21 -38.18 7.38
CA LYS A 424 15.38 -38.85 6.79
C LYS A 424 15.34 -40.38 6.96
N LYS A 425 14.72 -40.89 8.02
CA LYS A 425 14.62 -42.33 8.31
C LYS A 425 13.42 -43.00 7.64
N SER A 426 12.37 -42.24 7.35
CA SER A 426 11.17 -42.75 6.69
C SER A 426 11.45 -43.17 5.25
N LEU A 427 10.79 -44.24 4.80
CA LEU A 427 10.71 -44.64 3.39
C LEU A 427 9.42 -44.13 2.72
N GLU A 428 8.49 -43.60 3.50
CA GLU A 428 7.22 -43.04 3.06
C GLU A 428 7.39 -41.58 2.61
N GLU A 429 6.44 -41.05 1.84
CA GLU A 429 6.49 -39.65 1.39
C GLU A 429 6.35 -38.65 2.56
N ASP A 430 5.66 -39.03 3.63
CA ASP A 430 5.49 -38.21 4.83
C ASP A 430 5.46 -39.03 6.12
N ILE A 431 5.48 -38.33 7.26
CA ILE A 431 5.64 -38.89 8.61
C ILE A 431 4.52 -38.44 9.56
N GLN A 432 4.34 -39.20 10.63
CA GLN A 432 3.39 -38.92 11.72
C GLN A 432 4.09 -38.31 12.94
N ILE A 433 3.33 -37.63 13.79
CA ILE A 433 3.86 -37.00 15.01
C ILE A 433 4.54 -38.01 15.94
N GLU A 434 4.03 -39.25 16.04
CA GLU A 434 4.61 -40.31 16.87
C GLU A 434 6.02 -40.68 16.39
N GLU A 435 6.28 -40.62 15.08
CA GLU A 435 7.60 -40.90 14.49
C GLU A 435 8.59 -39.79 14.81
N ILE A 436 8.12 -38.55 14.84
CA ILE A 436 8.91 -37.41 15.30
C ILE A 436 9.28 -37.58 16.78
N TYR A 437 8.33 -37.95 17.63
CA TYR A 437 8.56 -38.15 19.07
C TYR A 437 9.34 -39.44 19.41
N LYS A 438 9.39 -40.43 18.51
CA LYS A 438 10.35 -41.54 18.64
C LYS A 438 11.80 -41.05 18.50
N GLU A 439 12.01 -40.10 17.59
CA GLU A 439 13.32 -39.52 17.28
C GLU A 439 13.73 -38.38 18.22
N ILE A 440 12.82 -37.80 18.99
CA ILE A 440 13.12 -36.73 19.95
C ILE A 440 13.93 -37.25 21.14
N LYS A 441 14.76 -36.37 21.74
CA LYS A 441 15.51 -36.70 22.96
C LYS A 441 14.57 -37.19 24.08
N PRO A 442 14.97 -38.21 24.88
CA PRO A 442 14.12 -38.81 25.90
C PRO A 442 13.47 -37.81 26.86
N LYS A 443 14.18 -36.74 27.24
CA LYS A 443 13.69 -35.70 28.17
C LYS A 443 12.50 -34.86 27.67
N PHE A 444 12.11 -35.01 26.40
CA PHE A 444 11.01 -34.25 25.78
C PHE A 444 9.87 -35.14 25.26
N ARG A 445 9.97 -36.46 25.42
CA ARG A 445 8.97 -37.40 24.87
C ARG A 445 7.59 -37.23 25.47
N ASP A 446 7.52 -36.73 26.69
CA ASP A 446 6.28 -36.43 27.40
C ASP A 446 5.50 -35.25 26.81
N LEU A 447 6.11 -34.46 25.92
CA LEU A 447 5.53 -33.23 25.39
C LEU A 447 4.59 -33.44 24.19
N ILE A 448 4.39 -34.66 23.70
CA ILE A 448 3.50 -34.92 22.55
C ILE A 448 2.08 -34.41 22.78
N ASN A 449 1.50 -34.72 23.94
CA ASN A 449 0.16 -34.26 24.31
C ASN A 449 0.14 -32.76 24.62
N VAL A 450 1.28 -32.20 25.05
CA VAL A 450 1.43 -30.75 25.26
C VAL A 450 1.43 -30.01 23.92
N GLU A 451 2.12 -30.54 22.90
CA GLU A 451 2.11 -29.99 21.54
C GLU A 451 0.70 -30.01 20.94
N LEU A 452 -0.01 -31.15 21.02
CA LEU A 452 -1.40 -31.26 20.56
C LEU A 452 -2.33 -30.28 21.29
N ALA A 453 -2.25 -30.21 22.62
CA ALA A 453 -3.06 -29.28 23.39
C ALA A 453 -2.74 -27.81 23.08
N THR A 454 -1.48 -27.50 22.80
CA THR A 454 -1.04 -26.14 22.44
C THR A 454 -1.51 -25.74 21.04
N GLU A 455 -1.44 -26.65 20.07
CA GLU A 455 -2.03 -26.43 18.73
C GLU A 455 -3.54 -26.19 18.83
N GLU A 456 -4.28 -27.00 19.60
CA GLU A 456 -5.73 -26.79 19.81
C GLU A 456 -6.07 -25.49 20.55
N PHE A 457 -5.15 -24.97 21.37
CA PHE A 457 -5.29 -23.70 22.07
C PHE A 457 -5.04 -22.50 21.15
N LEU A 458 -4.03 -22.58 20.27
CA LEU A 458 -3.59 -21.45 19.45
C LEU A 458 -4.30 -21.34 18.10
N LEU A 459 -4.71 -22.47 17.52
CA LEU A 459 -5.35 -22.47 16.19
C LEU A 459 -6.71 -21.78 16.25
N ARG A 460 -6.90 -20.84 15.34
CA ARG A 460 -8.08 -19.98 15.24
C ARG A 460 -8.54 -19.85 13.80
N PRO A 461 -9.84 -19.57 13.55
CA PRO A 461 -10.34 -19.45 12.18
C PRO A 461 -9.72 -18.25 11.46
N SER A 462 -9.37 -18.46 10.19
CA SER A 462 -9.06 -17.41 9.22
C SER A 462 -10.36 -16.78 8.73
N GLU A 463 -10.52 -15.46 8.76
CA GLU A 463 -11.75 -14.82 8.28
C GLU A 463 -11.96 -15.06 6.78
N GLN A 464 -10.89 -15.05 5.99
CA GLN A 464 -10.94 -15.39 4.57
C GLN A 464 -11.42 -16.84 4.40
N GLY A 465 -10.81 -17.78 5.14
CA GLY A 465 -11.21 -19.19 5.14
C GLY A 465 -12.66 -19.41 5.53
N VAL A 466 -13.14 -18.73 6.58
CA VAL A 466 -14.53 -18.77 7.05
C VAL A 466 -15.49 -18.29 5.96
N LYS A 467 -15.17 -17.20 5.26
CA LYS A 467 -16.00 -16.68 4.16
C LYS A 467 -16.14 -17.72 3.05
N ILE A 468 -15.01 -18.27 2.59
CA ILE A 468 -14.98 -19.26 1.50
C ILE A 468 -15.71 -20.54 1.90
N TYR A 469 -15.44 -21.05 3.10
CA TYR A 469 -16.13 -22.21 3.66
C TYR A 469 -17.65 -21.97 3.75
N SER A 470 -18.08 -20.81 4.25
CA SER A 470 -19.49 -20.46 4.38
C SER A 470 -20.20 -20.44 3.02
N ASP A 471 -19.53 -19.93 1.99
CA ASP A 471 -20.07 -19.92 0.62
C ASP A 471 -20.17 -21.35 0.05
N ALA A 472 -19.21 -22.22 0.33
CA ALA A 472 -19.27 -23.64 -0.06
C ALA A 472 -20.44 -24.38 0.63
N VAL A 473 -20.67 -24.10 1.93
CA VAL A 473 -21.80 -24.65 2.67
C VAL A 473 -23.14 -24.15 2.09
N LYS A 474 -23.27 -22.85 1.84
CA LYS A 474 -24.49 -22.26 1.24
C LYS A 474 -24.78 -22.83 -0.14
N ALA A 475 -23.74 -23.13 -0.92
CA ALA A 475 -23.86 -23.72 -2.25
C ALA A 475 -24.06 -25.25 -2.22
N GLY A 476 -24.16 -25.87 -1.04
CA GLY A 476 -24.47 -27.29 -0.87
C GLY A 476 -23.39 -28.24 -1.38
N LYS A 477 -22.11 -27.84 -1.35
CA LYS A 477 -20.98 -28.64 -1.85
C LYS A 477 -20.56 -29.73 -0.86
N ASP A 478 -19.95 -30.82 -1.35
CA ASP A 478 -19.25 -31.78 -0.48
C ASP A 478 -17.90 -31.15 -0.09
N ILE A 479 -17.62 -31.03 1.21
CA ILE A 479 -16.48 -30.28 1.72
C ILE A 479 -15.48 -31.23 2.38
N VAL A 480 -14.22 -31.17 1.96
CA VAL A 480 -13.12 -31.97 2.50
C VAL A 480 -11.88 -31.10 2.77
N CYS A 481 -10.92 -31.62 3.53
CA CYS A 481 -9.60 -31.01 3.64
C CYS A 481 -8.52 -31.93 3.09
N ILE A 482 -7.49 -31.35 2.49
CA ILE A 482 -6.28 -32.05 2.01
C ILE A 482 -5.09 -31.24 2.51
N SER A 483 -4.29 -31.80 3.42
CA SER A 483 -3.22 -31.05 4.07
C SER A 483 -1.95 -31.88 4.27
N ASP A 484 -0.80 -31.25 3.99
CA ASP A 484 0.53 -31.81 4.23
C ASP A 484 0.90 -31.55 5.69
N MET A 485 0.61 -32.50 6.58
CA MET A 485 0.84 -32.37 8.02
C MET A 485 1.11 -33.73 8.68
N TYR A 486 1.88 -33.69 9.77
CA TYR A 486 2.14 -34.85 10.64
C TYR A 486 1.10 -35.05 11.76
N LEU A 487 0.11 -34.15 11.88
CA LEU A 487 -0.89 -34.20 12.95
C LEU A 487 -2.05 -35.14 12.56
N PRO A 488 -2.50 -36.04 13.46
CA PRO A 488 -3.51 -37.04 13.10
C PRO A 488 -4.84 -36.45 12.62
N GLU A 489 -5.51 -37.12 11.68
CA GLU A 489 -6.84 -36.76 11.17
C GLU A 489 -7.85 -36.52 12.31
N SER A 490 -7.88 -37.42 13.31
CA SER A 490 -8.81 -37.33 14.43
C SER A 490 -8.65 -36.04 15.24
N PHE A 491 -7.40 -35.57 15.38
CA PHE A 491 -7.10 -34.31 16.05
C PHE A 491 -7.55 -33.11 15.20
N LEU A 492 -7.21 -33.10 13.91
CA LEU A 492 -7.56 -32.00 13.00
C LEU A 492 -9.08 -31.86 12.85
N MET A 493 -9.81 -32.96 12.71
CA MET A 493 -11.28 -32.98 12.68
C MET A 493 -11.90 -32.39 13.95
N LYS A 494 -11.33 -32.68 15.12
CA LYS A 494 -11.76 -32.08 16.40
C LYS A 494 -11.55 -30.57 16.39
N VAL A 495 -10.36 -30.10 16.00
CA VAL A 495 -10.01 -28.67 16.01
C VAL A 495 -10.83 -27.88 14.98
N LEU A 496 -11.05 -28.43 13.78
CA LEU A 496 -11.87 -27.81 12.74
C LEU A 496 -13.32 -27.61 13.21
N ARG A 497 -13.93 -28.66 13.78
CA ARG A 497 -15.30 -28.58 14.34
C ARG A 497 -15.41 -27.55 15.46
N LYS A 498 -14.45 -27.53 16.38
CA LYS A 498 -14.39 -26.55 17.48
C LYS A 498 -14.36 -25.10 16.96
N ASN A 499 -13.74 -24.88 15.80
CA ASN A 499 -13.60 -23.56 15.18
C ASN A 499 -14.69 -23.24 14.13
N GLY A 500 -15.80 -24.00 14.11
CA GLY A 500 -16.98 -23.69 13.28
C GLY A 500 -16.98 -24.34 11.89
N PHE A 501 -16.05 -25.24 11.59
CA PHE A 501 -15.98 -25.97 10.32
C PHE A 501 -16.62 -27.37 10.42
N ASP A 502 -17.90 -27.43 10.82
CA ASP A 502 -18.62 -28.66 11.17
C ASP A 502 -19.08 -29.53 9.99
N LYS A 503 -19.14 -28.97 8.76
CA LYS A 503 -19.59 -29.65 7.54
C LYS A 503 -18.46 -30.33 6.77
N ILE A 504 -17.22 -30.26 7.24
CA ILE A 504 -16.11 -31.01 6.65
C ILE A 504 -16.34 -32.50 6.88
N ARG A 505 -16.40 -33.26 5.79
CA ARG A 505 -16.72 -34.70 5.82
C ARG A 505 -15.50 -35.56 6.15
N ARG A 506 -14.32 -35.22 5.61
CA ARG A 506 -13.05 -35.96 5.77
C ARG A 506 -11.86 -35.02 5.70
N VAL A 507 -10.76 -35.39 6.36
CA VAL A 507 -9.47 -34.70 6.24
C VAL A 507 -8.42 -35.70 5.76
N PHE A 508 -7.93 -35.51 4.55
CA PHE A 508 -6.79 -36.26 4.01
C PHE A 508 -5.49 -35.64 4.52
N VAL A 509 -4.83 -36.34 5.45
CA VAL A 509 -3.57 -35.91 6.07
C VAL A 509 -2.41 -36.69 5.46
N SER A 510 -1.39 -35.98 5.00
CA SER A 510 -0.23 -36.62 4.36
C SER A 510 0.50 -37.64 5.23
N GLY A 511 0.67 -37.35 6.53
CA GLY A 511 1.29 -38.27 7.48
C GLY A 511 0.50 -39.57 7.70
N ASP A 512 -0.83 -39.49 7.70
CA ASP A 512 -1.69 -40.67 7.86
C ASP A 512 -1.82 -41.46 6.54
N GLU A 513 -1.92 -40.75 5.41
CA GLU A 513 -2.09 -41.35 4.07
C GLU A 513 -0.77 -41.75 3.40
N ARG A 514 0.36 -41.39 4.02
CA ARG A 514 1.75 -41.59 3.54
C ARG A 514 2.02 -41.02 2.15
N LYS A 515 1.35 -39.91 1.82
CA LYS A 515 1.34 -39.27 0.49
C LYS A 515 1.30 -37.76 0.63
N THR A 516 1.96 -37.01 -0.24
CA THR A 516 2.03 -35.53 -0.13
C THR A 516 1.28 -34.81 -1.25
N LYS A 517 0.85 -33.56 -0.99
CA LYS A 517 0.40 -32.62 -2.01
C LYS A 517 1.54 -32.25 -2.95
N GLY A 518 2.74 -32.09 -2.41
CA GLY A 518 3.94 -31.72 -3.18
C GLY A 518 4.26 -32.68 -4.33
N SER A 519 4.10 -33.99 -4.14
CA SER A 519 4.25 -34.99 -5.21
C SER A 519 3.01 -35.13 -6.09
N GLY A 520 1.86 -34.63 -5.61
CA GLY A 520 0.54 -34.80 -6.22
C GLY A 520 -0.16 -36.12 -5.84
N SER A 521 0.52 -37.04 -5.15
CA SER A 521 -0.02 -38.36 -4.84
C SER A 521 -1.19 -38.31 -3.85
N LEU A 522 -1.21 -37.32 -2.95
CA LEU A 522 -2.32 -37.14 -2.00
C LEU A 522 -3.62 -36.69 -2.70
N PHE A 523 -3.53 -35.77 -3.68
CA PHE A 523 -4.68 -35.37 -4.49
C PHE A 523 -5.26 -36.54 -5.29
N LEU A 524 -4.40 -37.35 -5.91
CA LEU A 524 -4.85 -38.54 -6.66
C LEU A 524 -5.51 -39.58 -5.75
N HIS A 525 -4.98 -39.75 -4.53
CA HIS A 525 -5.59 -40.62 -3.53
C HIS A 525 -6.96 -40.10 -3.09
N ALA A 526 -7.07 -38.79 -2.82
CA ALA A 526 -8.34 -38.16 -2.47
C ALA A 526 -9.39 -38.33 -3.57
N LEU A 527 -9.07 -38.03 -4.83
CA LEU A 527 -9.98 -38.23 -5.97
C LEU A 527 -10.51 -39.66 -6.05
N LYS A 528 -9.63 -40.66 -5.88
CA LYS A 528 -10.00 -42.08 -5.93
C LYS A 528 -11.00 -42.46 -4.84
N GLU A 529 -10.80 -41.95 -3.62
CA GLU A 529 -11.66 -42.29 -2.49
C GLU A 529 -12.99 -41.51 -2.52
N LEU A 530 -12.94 -40.25 -2.94
CA LEU A 530 -14.12 -39.39 -3.15
C LEU A 530 -14.96 -39.82 -4.35
N ARG A 531 -14.39 -40.60 -5.27
CA ARG A 531 -15.00 -41.03 -6.53
C ARG A 531 -15.48 -39.84 -7.37
N CYS A 532 -14.67 -38.77 -7.42
CA CYS A 532 -14.97 -37.56 -8.19
C CYS A 532 -13.95 -37.34 -9.31
N ASP A 533 -14.38 -36.64 -10.36
CA ASP A 533 -13.54 -36.27 -11.49
C ASP A 533 -12.68 -35.05 -11.15
N LYS A 534 -11.50 -34.97 -11.78
CA LYS A 534 -10.53 -33.87 -11.58
C LYS A 534 -11.14 -32.48 -11.78
N ASN A 535 -12.09 -32.35 -12.71
CA ASN A 535 -12.72 -31.07 -13.03
C ASN A 535 -13.85 -30.70 -12.04
N SER A 536 -14.41 -31.67 -11.32
CA SER A 536 -15.51 -31.46 -10.37
C SER A 536 -15.04 -31.09 -8.95
N ILE A 537 -13.73 -31.15 -8.69
CA ILE A 537 -13.12 -30.64 -7.46
C ILE A 537 -12.44 -29.29 -7.67
N ILE A 538 -12.54 -28.42 -6.67
CA ILE A 538 -11.69 -27.24 -6.52
C ILE A 538 -10.93 -27.29 -5.20
N HIS A 539 -9.66 -26.91 -5.22
CA HIS A 539 -8.83 -26.81 -4.03
C HIS A 539 -8.53 -25.36 -3.65
N PHE A 540 -8.69 -25.01 -2.37
CA PHE A 540 -8.31 -23.71 -1.81
C PHE A 540 -7.15 -23.91 -0.84
N GLY A 541 -6.02 -23.24 -1.06
CA GLY A 541 -4.87 -23.34 -0.15
C GLY A 541 -3.91 -22.17 -0.29
N ASP A 542 -2.99 -22.02 0.65
CA ASP A 542 -2.10 -20.86 0.74
C ASP A 542 -0.80 -21.03 -0.08
N ASN A 543 -0.34 -22.27 -0.22
CA ASN A 543 0.94 -22.57 -0.82
C ASN A 543 0.85 -22.52 -2.36
N GLN A 544 1.59 -21.60 -2.96
CA GLN A 544 1.63 -21.44 -4.40
C GLN A 544 1.96 -22.73 -5.17
N VAL A 545 2.88 -23.55 -4.65
CA VAL A 545 3.33 -24.75 -5.35
C VAL A 545 2.43 -25.93 -5.02
N ALA A 546 2.33 -26.27 -3.73
CA ALA A 546 1.63 -27.48 -3.27
C ALA A 546 0.11 -27.39 -3.46
N ASP A 547 -0.49 -26.21 -3.29
CA ASP A 547 -1.95 -26.05 -3.32
C ASP A 547 -2.47 -25.50 -4.64
N CYS A 548 -1.61 -24.89 -5.46
CA CYS A 548 -2.05 -24.32 -6.73
C CYS A 548 -1.38 -24.99 -7.94
N GLU A 549 -0.06 -24.91 -8.07
CA GLU A 549 0.63 -25.41 -9.27
C GLU A 549 0.55 -26.92 -9.45
N VAL A 550 0.75 -27.70 -8.38
CA VAL A 550 0.68 -29.17 -8.44
C VAL A 550 -0.73 -29.66 -8.80
N PRO A 551 -1.81 -29.28 -8.10
CA PRO A 551 -3.16 -29.72 -8.49
C PRO A 551 -3.56 -29.24 -9.89
N ARG A 552 -3.18 -28.02 -10.30
CA ARG A 552 -3.43 -27.53 -11.68
C ARG A 552 -2.72 -28.38 -12.74
N LYS A 553 -1.46 -28.78 -12.51
CA LYS A 553 -0.72 -29.70 -13.39
C LYS A 553 -1.39 -31.08 -13.50
N LEU A 554 -2.06 -31.53 -12.45
CA LEU A 554 -2.84 -32.78 -12.45
C LEU A 554 -4.20 -32.65 -13.15
N GLY A 555 -4.63 -31.42 -13.49
CA GLY A 555 -5.91 -31.10 -14.11
C GLY A 555 -7.03 -30.72 -13.13
N LEU A 556 -6.71 -30.44 -11.86
CA LEU A 556 -7.68 -29.95 -10.87
C LEU A 556 -7.79 -28.43 -10.95
N ARG A 557 -8.92 -27.90 -10.51
CA ARG A 557 -9.06 -26.46 -10.23
C ARG A 557 -8.45 -26.13 -8.88
N ALA A 558 -7.74 -25.01 -8.79
CA ALA A 558 -7.14 -24.57 -7.54
C ALA A 558 -7.12 -23.05 -7.41
N TYR A 559 -7.28 -22.56 -6.19
CA TYR A 559 -7.34 -21.15 -5.81
C TYR A 559 -6.36 -20.87 -4.68
N ARG A 560 -5.57 -19.79 -4.82
CA ARG A 560 -4.64 -19.37 -3.78
C ARG A 560 -5.30 -18.46 -2.74
N VAL A 561 -5.28 -18.87 -1.49
CA VAL A 561 -5.66 -18.04 -0.33
C VAL A 561 -4.41 -17.34 0.19
N LEU A 562 -4.34 -16.00 0.13
CA LEU A 562 -3.12 -15.29 0.56
C LEU A 562 -3.02 -15.24 2.09
N LYS A 563 -1.84 -15.57 2.63
CA LYS A 563 -1.57 -15.41 4.05
C LYS A 563 -1.70 -13.94 4.46
N TYR A 564 -2.30 -13.68 5.62
CA TYR A 564 -2.40 -12.32 6.17
C TYR A 564 -1.03 -11.65 6.30
N ALA A 565 -0.03 -12.36 6.84
CA ALA A 565 1.33 -11.86 6.98
C ALA A 565 1.98 -11.50 5.64
N GLU A 566 1.81 -12.36 4.62
CA GLU A 566 2.35 -12.12 3.28
C GLU A 566 1.70 -10.90 2.64
N SER A 567 0.37 -10.82 2.69
CA SER A 567 -0.40 -9.69 2.15
C SER A 567 -0.05 -8.38 2.88
N TYR A 568 0.01 -8.40 4.21
CA TYR A 568 0.30 -7.22 5.02
C TYR A 568 1.73 -6.73 4.82
N LEU A 569 2.74 -7.59 5.00
CA LEU A 569 4.14 -7.19 4.99
C LEU A 569 4.68 -6.91 3.57
N SER A 570 4.06 -7.44 2.52
CA SER A 570 4.43 -7.12 1.13
C SER A 570 3.93 -5.74 0.68
N SER A 571 2.93 -5.17 1.35
CA SER A 571 2.42 -3.83 1.05
C SER A 571 3.49 -2.76 1.27
N PRO A 572 3.78 -1.89 0.28
CA PRO A 572 4.72 -0.79 0.43
C PRO A 572 4.39 0.14 1.60
N SER A 573 3.10 0.33 1.90
CA SER A 573 2.64 1.16 3.04
C SER A 573 3.07 0.58 4.39
N ASN A 574 3.42 -0.71 4.45
CA ASN A 574 3.83 -1.45 5.64
C ASN A 574 5.34 -1.67 5.75
N ILE A 575 6.15 -0.97 4.95
CA ILE A 575 7.60 -1.13 4.90
C ILE A 575 8.29 -1.01 6.28
N ALA A 576 7.85 -0.07 7.15
CA ALA A 576 8.38 0.07 8.50
C ALA A 576 8.22 -1.21 9.34
N ARG A 577 7.06 -1.87 9.20
CA ARG A 577 6.71 -3.09 9.94
C ARG A 577 7.47 -4.29 9.39
N ARG A 578 7.60 -4.37 8.06
CA ARG A 578 8.44 -5.37 7.39
C ARG A 578 9.90 -5.28 7.83
N MET A 579 10.48 -4.08 7.81
CA MET A 579 11.88 -3.86 8.21
C MET A 579 12.09 -4.17 9.70
N PHE A 580 11.16 -3.76 10.57
CA PHE A 580 11.21 -4.14 11.99
C PHE A 580 11.27 -5.66 12.18
N PHE A 581 10.33 -6.40 11.58
CA PHE A 581 10.26 -7.86 11.74
C PHE A 581 11.52 -8.55 11.19
N MET A 582 11.95 -8.19 9.98
CA MET A 582 13.14 -8.79 9.34
C MET A 582 14.43 -8.57 10.16
N ASN A 583 14.58 -7.39 10.78
CA ASN A 583 15.77 -7.05 11.53
C ASN A 583 15.74 -7.53 12.99
N ASN A 584 14.59 -7.95 13.51
CA ASN A 584 14.39 -8.28 14.92
C ASN A 584 13.62 -9.60 15.08
N ALA A 585 14.03 -10.67 14.39
CA ALA A 585 13.36 -11.96 14.45
C ALA A 585 13.38 -12.54 15.89
N SER A 586 12.20 -12.67 16.49
CA SER A 586 11.98 -13.22 17.83
C SER A 586 10.54 -13.69 17.95
N ILE A 587 10.21 -14.49 18.98
CA ILE A 587 8.82 -14.88 19.22
C ILE A 587 7.92 -13.66 19.50
N ALA A 588 8.44 -12.63 20.17
CA ALA A 588 7.70 -11.42 20.50
C ALA A 588 7.37 -10.61 19.24
N SER A 589 8.36 -10.39 18.36
CA SER A 589 8.12 -9.71 17.08
C SER A 589 7.23 -10.53 16.15
N SER A 590 7.36 -11.86 16.13
CA SER A 590 6.49 -12.76 15.38
C SER A 590 5.03 -12.69 15.86
N ALA A 591 4.80 -12.80 17.18
CA ALA A 591 3.47 -12.71 17.79
C ALA A 591 2.82 -11.34 17.51
N HIS A 592 3.58 -10.26 17.65
CA HIS A 592 3.13 -8.91 17.37
C HIS A 592 2.79 -8.71 15.88
N SER A 593 3.71 -9.09 14.99
CA SER A 593 3.54 -8.97 13.54
C SER A 593 2.36 -9.80 13.03
N ALA A 594 2.10 -10.98 13.62
CA ALA A 594 0.94 -11.80 13.27
C ALA A 594 -0.38 -11.13 13.67
N LEU A 595 -0.47 -10.60 14.89
CA LEU A 595 -1.67 -9.90 15.36
C LEU A 595 -2.00 -8.66 14.51
N ILE A 596 -1.01 -7.83 14.20
CA ILE A 596 -1.25 -6.63 13.37
C ILE A 596 -1.66 -7.01 11.94
N SER A 597 -1.02 -8.04 11.36
CA SER A 597 -1.31 -8.46 9.98
C SER A 597 -2.72 -9.01 9.87
N GLN A 598 -3.14 -9.82 10.85
CA GLN A 598 -4.50 -10.35 10.89
C GLN A 598 -5.53 -9.22 11.03
N ARG A 599 -5.31 -8.30 11.98
CA ARG A 599 -6.27 -7.23 12.26
C ARG A 599 -6.44 -6.29 11.07
N PHE A 600 -5.36 -5.83 10.45
CA PHE A 600 -5.43 -4.75 9.45
C PHE A 600 -5.49 -5.21 7.99
N THR A 601 -5.41 -6.52 7.71
CA THR A 601 -5.69 -7.07 6.37
C THR A 601 -7.13 -7.58 6.25
N ALA A 602 -7.83 -7.81 7.36
CA ALA A 602 -9.25 -8.13 7.36
C ALA A 602 -10.07 -7.01 6.68
N GLN A 603 -10.98 -7.38 5.76
CA GLN A 603 -11.74 -6.44 4.91
C GLN A 603 -12.68 -5.47 5.68
N ASN A 604 -12.77 -5.59 7.02
CA ASN A 604 -13.76 -4.91 7.86
C ASN A 604 -13.17 -4.02 8.97
N THR A 605 -11.86 -3.76 9.03
CA THR A 605 -11.34 -2.83 10.05
C THR A 605 -11.57 -1.37 9.66
N HIS A 606 -12.73 -0.84 10.02
CA HIS A 606 -12.94 0.61 10.16
C HIS A 606 -12.27 1.10 11.44
N CYS A 607 -10.95 1.28 11.42
CA CYS A 607 -10.22 1.95 12.50
C CYS A 607 -9.68 3.29 12.01
N SER A 608 -9.60 4.27 12.90
CA SER A 608 -8.91 5.52 12.60
C SER A 608 -7.40 5.32 12.57
N TYR A 609 -6.68 6.31 12.02
CA TYR A 609 -5.22 6.33 12.06
C TYR A 609 -4.66 6.28 13.50
N TRP A 610 -5.30 6.98 14.43
CA TRP A 610 -4.87 7.06 15.82
C TRP A 610 -5.13 5.76 16.60
N GLU A 611 -6.25 5.10 16.33
CA GLU A 611 -6.51 3.76 16.86
C GLU A 611 -5.49 2.75 16.32
N TYR A 612 -5.14 2.83 15.04
CA TYR A 612 -4.08 2.02 14.44
C TYR A 612 -2.71 2.24 15.12
N LEU A 613 -2.31 3.50 15.36
CA LEU A 613 -1.06 3.82 16.07
C LEU A 613 -1.09 3.30 17.51
N GLY A 614 -2.21 3.49 18.20
CA GLY A 614 -2.42 2.98 19.55
C GLY A 614 -2.29 1.47 19.62
N TYR A 615 -2.89 0.73 18.69
CA TYR A 615 -2.81 -0.73 18.62
C TYR A 615 -1.39 -1.22 18.28
N THR A 616 -0.78 -0.63 17.25
CA THR A 616 0.48 -1.11 16.68
C THR A 616 1.69 -0.74 17.54
N TYR A 617 1.70 0.45 18.14
CA TYR A 617 2.88 0.96 18.85
C TYR A 617 2.62 1.16 20.35
N GLY A 618 1.48 1.72 20.74
CA GLY A 618 1.16 1.96 22.14
C GLY A 618 0.85 0.69 22.92
N GLY A 619 0.13 -0.25 22.31
CA GLY A 619 -0.26 -1.54 22.87
C GLY A 619 0.91 -2.36 23.40
N PRO A 620 1.90 -2.73 22.56
CA PRO A 620 3.04 -3.52 23.02
C PRO A 620 3.88 -2.79 24.08
N LEU A 621 3.99 -1.46 24.04
CA LEU A 621 4.67 -0.68 25.06
C LEU A 621 3.93 -0.75 26.40
N ALA A 622 2.65 -0.39 26.41
CA ALA A 622 1.86 -0.30 27.62
C ALA A 622 1.72 -1.67 28.30
N LEU A 623 1.39 -2.73 27.54
CA LEU A 623 1.25 -4.08 28.07
C LEU A 623 2.55 -4.55 28.76
N SER A 624 3.68 -4.39 28.07
CA SER A 624 4.96 -4.90 28.56
C SER A 624 5.49 -4.08 29.72
N TYR A 625 5.36 -2.75 29.66
CA TYR A 625 5.81 -1.89 30.74
C TYR A 625 4.95 -2.05 32.01
N VAL A 626 3.64 -2.19 31.87
CA VAL A 626 2.74 -2.47 32.99
C VAL A 626 3.01 -3.84 33.61
N SER A 627 3.35 -4.85 32.80
CA SER A 627 3.81 -6.15 33.33
C SER A 627 5.09 -6.02 34.15
N PHE A 628 6.04 -5.19 33.71
CA PHE A 628 7.26 -4.89 34.48
C PHE A 628 6.92 -4.20 35.80
N ILE A 629 6.05 -3.19 35.77
CA ILE A 629 5.60 -2.46 36.97
C ILE A 629 4.95 -3.42 37.97
N ASP A 630 4.03 -4.29 37.54
CA ASP A 630 3.35 -5.24 38.42
C ASP A 630 4.34 -6.18 39.14
N LYS A 631 5.32 -6.69 38.39
CA LYS A 631 6.35 -7.58 38.92
C LYS A 631 7.26 -6.89 39.92
N GLU A 632 7.77 -5.71 39.59
CA GLU A 632 8.64 -4.95 40.48
C GLU A 632 7.88 -4.41 41.69
N ALA A 633 6.62 -4.01 41.56
CA ALA A 633 5.79 -3.58 42.68
C ALA A 633 5.59 -4.71 43.70
N LYS A 634 5.30 -5.94 43.23
CA LYS A 634 5.18 -7.12 44.09
C LYS A 634 6.51 -7.48 44.76
N LYS A 635 7.62 -7.41 44.03
CA LYS A 635 8.98 -7.67 44.55
C LYS A 635 9.39 -6.64 45.61
N ASN A 636 9.02 -5.38 45.43
CA ASN A 636 9.33 -4.29 46.34
C ASN A 636 8.26 -4.10 47.45
N HIS A 637 7.29 -5.01 47.56
CA HIS A 637 6.21 -4.96 48.56
C HIS A 637 5.46 -3.62 48.58
N VAL A 638 5.15 -3.09 47.40
CA VAL A 638 4.43 -1.82 47.24
C VAL A 638 2.92 -2.00 47.46
N ASP A 639 2.33 -1.18 48.32
CA ASP A 639 0.89 -1.16 48.58
C ASP A 639 0.11 -0.39 47.52
N GLU A 640 0.71 0.68 46.98
CA GLU A 640 0.06 1.56 46.02
C GLU A 640 0.99 2.05 44.90
N LEU A 641 0.47 1.99 43.66
CA LEU A 641 1.04 2.60 42.47
C LEU A 641 0.40 3.97 42.23
N LEU A 642 1.22 5.01 42.30
CA LEU A 642 0.82 6.37 41.94
C LEU A 642 1.22 6.66 40.49
N PHE A 643 0.26 6.49 39.57
CA PHE A 643 0.42 6.82 38.15
C PHE A 643 0.36 8.34 37.96
N ILE A 644 1.41 8.90 37.36
CA ILE A 644 1.60 10.34 37.30
C ILE A 644 0.83 10.97 36.13
N SER A 645 0.40 12.22 36.29
CA SER A 645 -0.36 12.96 35.28
C SER A 645 0.26 12.95 33.89
N ARG A 646 -0.60 12.90 32.88
CA ARG A 646 -0.30 12.65 31.45
C ARG A 646 0.09 11.22 31.17
N ASP A 647 1.32 10.85 31.47
CA ASP A 647 1.92 9.63 30.94
C ASP A 647 1.55 8.39 31.77
N GLY A 648 1.02 8.58 32.98
CA GLY A 648 0.44 7.50 33.77
C GLY A 648 -1.00 7.15 33.38
N PHE A 649 -1.69 7.95 32.55
CA PHE A 649 -3.13 7.78 32.30
C PHE A 649 -3.43 6.47 31.55
N ALA A 650 -2.80 6.27 30.39
CA ALA A 650 -3.00 5.05 29.60
C ALA A 650 -2.47 3.81 30.34
N LEU A 651 -1.34 3.94 31.05
CA LEU A 651 -0.73 2.85 31.83
C LEU A 651 -1.66 2.39 32.96
N LYS A 652 -2.29 3.33 33.69
CA LYS A 652 -3.26 3.00 34.73
C LYS A 652 -4.45 2.25 34.15
N ALA A 653 -4.98 2.71 33.01
CA ALA A 653 -6.11 2.06 32.35
C ALA A 653 -5.78 0.61 31.95
N VAL A 654 -4.56 0.36 31.46
CA VAL A 654 -4.07 -0.99 31.17
C VAL A 654 -3.89 -1.82 32.45
N TYR A 655 -3.25 -1.26 33.49
CA TYR A 655 -3.05 -1.95 34.76
C TYR A 655 -4.37 -2.37 35.41
N ASP A 656 -5.31 -1.45 35.53
CA ASP A 656 -6.63 -1.69 36.14
C ASP A 656 -7.41 -2.75 35.37
N LYS A 657 -7.39 -2.70 34.03
CA LYS A 657 -8.15 -3.65 33.20
C LYS A 657 -7.52 -5.04 33.16
N PHE A 658 -6.19 -5.14 33.11
CA PHE A 658 -5.51 -6.39 32.78
C PHE A 658 -4.68 -7.00 33.91
N PHE A 659 -4.19 -6.24 34.88
CA PHE A 659 -3.32 -6.74 35.96
C PHE A 659 -3.95 -6.61 37.35
N ASN A 660 -4.95 -5.73 37.52
CA ASN A 660 -5.58 -5.45 38.81
C ASN A 660 -7.13 -5.59 38.78
N LYS A 661 -7.64 -6.64 38.11
CA LYS A 661 -9.09 -6.86 37.92
C LYS A 661 -9.88 -6.90 39.22
N ASP A 662 -9.31 -7.52 40.26
CA ASP A 662 -9.98 -7.68 41.56
C ASP A 662 -9.74 -6.51 42.52
N LYS A 663 -8.92 -5.52 42.14
CA LYS A 663 -8.53 -4.33 42.94
C LYS A 663 -8.02 -4.65 44.35
N LYS A 664 -7.44 -5.84 44.55
CA LYS A 664 -7.14 -6.37 45.89
C LYS A 664 -5.66 -6.52 46.20
N SER A 665 -4.77 -6.55 45.21
CA SER A 665 -3.34 -6.79 45.46
C SER A 665 -2.55 -5.50 45.69
N ILE A 666 -2.72 -4.49 44.83
CA ILE A 666 -1.99 -3.21 44.90
C ILE A 666 -2.98 -2.12 44.47
N ILE A 667 -3.09 -1.06 45.27
CA ILE A 667 -3.96 0.09 44.95
C ILE A 667 -3.35 0.85 43.77
N SER A 668 -4.19 1.32 42.85
CA SER A 668 -3.74 2.12 41.70
C SER A 668 -4.46 3.46 41.68
N GLU A 669 -3.70 4.53 41.85
CA GLU A 669 -4.21 5.91 41.89
C GLU A 669 -3.57 6.79 40.84
N TYR A 670 -4.28 7.84 40.44
CA TYR A 670 -3.79 8.83 39.48
C TYR A 670 -3.46 10.14 40.19
N GLY A 671 -2.20 10.55 40.12
CA GLY A 671 -1.65 11.71 40.82
C GLY A 671 -1.31 12.86 39.89
N TYR A 672 -1.81 14.06 40.18
CA TYR A 672 -1.47 15.29 39.47
C TYR A 672 -0.08 15.80 39.84
N VAL A 673 0.96 15.11 39.35
CA VAL A 673 2.37 15.47 39.54
C VAL A 673 2.96 15.88 38.19
N SER A 674 2.80 17.15 37.82
CA SER A 674 3.45 17.70 36.64
C SER A 674 4.70 18.50 37.04
N ARG A 675 5.59 18.76 36.08
CA ARG A 675 6.74 19.65 36.31
C ARG A 675 6.30 21.04 36.77
N ALA A 676 5.22 21.59 36.21
CA ALA A 676 4.69 22.89 36.59
C ALA A 676 4.24 22.91 38.05
N VAL A 677 3.42 21.93 38.42
CA VAL A 677 2.88 21.78 39.78
C VAL A 677 4.01 21.60 40.78
N GLY A 678 4.96 20.71 40.48
CA GLY A 678 6.09 20.41 41.34
C GLY A 678 7.02 21.61 41.55
N LEU A 679 7.42 22.31 40.49
CA LEU A 679 8.24 23.53 40.58
C LEU A 679 7.54 24.59 41.43
N ARG A 680 6.26 24.85 41.14
CA ARG A 680 5.45 25.84 41.84
C ARG A 680 5.30 25.52 43.34
N ALA A 681 5.04 24.26 43.68
CA ALA A 681 4.79 23.84 45.05
C ALA A 681 6.08 23.73 45.89
N SER A 682 7.14 23.15 45.32
CA SER A 682 8.36 22.83 46.07
C SER A 682 9.43 23.91 46.01
N LEU A 683 9.39 24.77 44.98
CA LEU A 683 10.50 25.66 44.57
C LEU A 683 11.80 24.89 44.23
N ASP A 684 11.75 23.57 44.06
CA ASP A 684 12.90 22.74 43.75
C ASP A 684 13.08 22.60 42.22
N TYR A 685 14.06 23.36 41.71
CA TYR A 685 14.46 23.38 40.32
C TYR A 685 15.65 22.44 40.02
N ALA A 686 16.04 21.55 40.94
CA ALA A 686 17.12 20.57 40.75
C ALA A 686 18.49 21.14 40.34
N LYS A 687 18.73 22.44 40.58
CA LYS A 687 19.89 23.17 40.03
C LYS A 687 19.97 23.12 38.49
N ASP A 688 18.86 22.85 37.81
CA ASP A 688 18.79 22.82 36.35
C ASP A 688 18.44 24.21 35.79
N PRO A 689 19.15 24.70 34.76
CA PRO A 689 18.90 26.00 34.16
C PRO A 689 17.50 26.15 33.56
N GLY A 690 16.99 25.12 32.88
CA GLY A 690 15.67 25.13 32.28
C GLY A 690 14.59 25.21 33.34
N TYR A 691 14.71 24.40 34.39
CA TYR A 691 13.71 24.36 35.47
C TYR A 691 13.68 25.67 36.28
N LEU A 692 14.84 26.30 36.48
CA LEU A 692 14.90 27.60 37.12
C LEU A 692 14.22 28.68 36.26
N TYR A 693 14.46 28.63 34.95
CA TYR A 693 13.77 29.49 33.99
C TYR A 693 12.25 29.29 34.07
N SER A 694 11.76 28.05 34.03
CA SER A 694 10.32 27.76 34.09
C SER A 694 9.69 28.25 35.39
N LEU A 695 10.36 28.02 36.53
CA LEU A 695 9.90 28.45 37.84
C LEU A 695 9.75 29.98 37.91
N LEU A 696 10.78 30.71 37.48
CA LEU A 696 10.75 32.17 37.44
C LEU A 696 9.72 32.68 36.42
N ASN A 697 9.52 31.99 35.30
CA ASN A 697 8.50 32.33 34.31
C ASN A 697 7.08 32.21 34.89
N LEU A 698 6.78 31.13 35.63
CA LEU A 698 5.51 30.96 36.33
C LEU A 698 5.29 32.09 37.35
N PHE A 699 6.30 32.42 38.15
CA PHE A 699 6.25 33.51 39.12
C PHE A 699 6.05 34.88 38.44
N TYR A 700 6.78 35.15 37.36
CA TYR A 700 6.69 36.40 36.61
C TYR A 700 5.32 36.60 35.96
N LYS A 701 4.75 35.56 35.35
CA LYS A 701 3.43 35.63 34.70
C LYS A 701 2.32 36.06 35.66
N GLU A 702 2.41 35.68 36.94
CA GLU A 702 1.36 35.97 37.93
C GLU A 702 1.65 37.18 38.80
N THR A 703 2.92 37.56 38.98
CA THR A 703 3.30 38.65 39.90
C THR A 703 3.91 39.86 39.21
N GLY A 704 4.31 39.73 37.94
CA GLY A 704 5.10 40.74 37.21
C GLY A 704 6.54 40.91 37.70
N LYS A 705 7.00 40.10 38.67
CA LYS A 705 8.33 40.20 39.28
C LYS A 705 9.25 39.05 38.84
N GLY A 706 10.56 39.28 38.90
CA GLY A 706 11.55 38.21 38.65
C GLY A 706 11.56 37.68 37.22
N LYS A 707 11.35 38.55 36.22
CA LYS A 707 11.38 38.19 34.79
C LYS A 707 12.63 37.35 34.45
N PRO A 708 12.47 36.11 33.96
CA PRO A 708 13.60 35.24 33.68
C PRO A 708 14.42 35.73 32.48
N THR A 709 15.68 35.35 32.46
CA THR A 709 16.67 35.65 31.40
C THR A 709 17.26 34.37 30.84
N ASN A 710 18.02 34.46 29.75
CA ASN A 710 18.74 33.31 29.19
C ASN A 710 20.02 32.95 29.98
N SER A 711 20.44 33.75 30.97
CA SER A 711 21.60 33.45 31.83
C SER A 711 21.15 32.72 33.09
N PHE A 712 21.76 31.57 33.34
CA PHE A 712 21.47 30.78 34.53
C PHE A 712 21.91 31.50 35.80
N GLU A 713 23.08 32.14 35.80
CA GLU A 713 23.66 32.89 36.92
C GLU A 713 22.76 34.08 37.29
N THR A 714 22.29 34.80 36.28
CA THR A 714 21.35 35.92 36.47
C THR A 714 20.04 35.42 37.09
N ASN A 715 19.53 34.28 36.61
CA ASN A 715 18.32 33.68 37.17
C ASN A 715 18.53 33.19 38.61
N GLN A 716 19.72 32.72 38.98
CA GLN A 716 20.03 32.36 40.38
C GLN A 716 20.03 33.59 41.30
N LEU A 717 20.56 34.71 40.83
CA LEU A 717 20.49 35.99 41.55
C LEU A 717 19.04 36.47 41.70
N LEU A 718 18.22 36.37 40.65
CA LEU A 718 16.79 36.70 40.70
C LEU A 718 16.05 35.80 41.69
N TYR A 719 16.28 34.49 41.66
CA TYR A 719 15.69 33.54 42.59
C TYR A 719 16.06 33.87 44.05
N SER A 720 17.33 34.19 44.31
CA SER A 720 17.81 34.58 45.64
C SER A 720 17.19 35.90 46.09
N LYS A 721 17.13 36.91 45.21
CA LYS A 721 16.53 38.22 45.46
C LYS A 721 15.05 38.13 45.84
N TYR A 722 14.29 37.32 45.11
CA TYR A 722 12.84 37.18 45.29
C TYR A 722 12.44 35.99 46.17
N HIS A 723 13.38 35.32 46.85
CA HIS A 723 13.13 34.06 47.56
C HIS A 723 12.00 34.13 48.60
N LYS A 724 11.90 35.24 49.36
CA LYS A 724 10.81 35.44 50.33
C LYS A 724 9.44 35.54 49.65
N GLU A 725 9.39 36.21 48.51
CA GLU A 725 8.16 36.42 47.74
C GLU A 725 7.74 35.14 47.02
N LEU A 726 8.70 34.38 46.48
CA LEU A 726 8.50 33.05 45.91
C LEU A 726 7.92 32.08 46.95
N LYS A 727 8.43 32.08 48.19
CA LYS A 727 7.88 31.29 49.30
C LYS A 727 6.44 31.67 49.64
N LYS A 728 6.12 32.97 49.62
CA LYS A 728 4.74 33.44 49.85
C LYS A 728 3.82 33.00 48.71
N TRP A 729 4.24 33.19 47.46
CA TRP A 729 3.50 32.83 46.25
C TRP A 729 3.23 31.32 46.16
N SER A 730 4.23 30.48 46.45
CA SER A 730 4.10 29.01 46.40
C SER A 730 3.27 28.40 47.52
N SER A 731 3.04 29.12 48.63
CA SER A 731 2.46 28.55 49.86
C SER A 731 1.12 27.84 49.67
N LYS A 732 0.20 28.42 48.89
CA LYS A 732 -1.11 27.83 48.61
C LYS A 732 -0.99 26.58 47.74
N SER A 733 -0.23 26.65 46.65
CA SER A 733 0.01 25.50 45.77
C SER A 733 0.75 24.36 46.48
N LYS A 734 1.68 24.69 47.40
CA LYS A 734 2.30 23.71 48.29
C LYS A 734 1.25 22.96 49.12
N GLN A 735 0.35 23.67 49.78
CA GLN A 735 -0.67 23.06 50.62
C GLN A 735 -1.62 22.19 49.79
N SER A 736 -2.11 22.68 48.65
CA SER A 736 -2.98 21.93 47.74
C SER A 736 -2.30 20.66 47.20
N PHE A 737 -1.05 20.77 46.74
CA PHE A 737 -0.31 19.65 46.16
C PHE A 737 -0.02 18.54 47.18
N VAL A 738 0.45 18.91 48.38
CA VAL A 738 0.67 17.93 49.47
C VAL A 738 -0.66 17.28 49.87
N SER A 739 -1.72 18.07 50.06
CA SER A 739 -3.04 17.54 50.43
C SER A 739 -3.60 16.60 49.37
N HIS A 740 -3.42 16.91 48.09
CA HIS A 740 -3.81 16.05 46.97
C HIS A 740 -3.13 14.69 47.03
N LEU A 741 -1.80 14.66 47.18
CA LEU A 741 -1.04 13.41 47.23
C LEU A 741 -1.30 12.60 48.50
N VAL A 742 -1.44 13.26 49.66
CA VAL A 742 -1.81 12.58 50.92
C VAL A 742 -3.20 11.96 50.81
N LYS A 743 -4.16 12.67 50.20
CA LYS A 743 -5.51 12.15 49.99
C LYS A 743 -5.51 10.94 49.06
N LYS A 744 -4.73 10.99 47.97
CA LYS A 744 -4.64 9.90 46.99
C LYS A 744 -4.01 8.65 47.58
N THR A 745 -2.98 8.82 48.39
CA THR A 745 -2.22 7.70 48.95
C THR A 745 -2.66 7.30 50.36
N ARG A 746 -3.84 7.73 50.83
CA ARG A 746 -4.19 7.71 52.26
C ARG A 746 -4.04 6.34 52.92
N GLU A 747 -4.44 5.29 52.20
CA GLU A 747 -4.56 3.92 52.73
C GLU A 747 -3.26 3.11 52.63
N ALA A 748 -2.25 3.60 51.90
CA ALA A 748 -0.99 2.90 51.69
C ALA A 748 0.06 3.23 52.76
N GLU A 749 1.01 2.34 53.03
CA GLU A 749 2.23 2.65 53.79
C GLU A 749 3.45 2.79 52.88
N SER A 750 3.45 2.05 51.76
CA SER A 750 4.47 2.04 50.74
C SER A 750 3.90 2.40 49.37
N VAL A 751 4.46 3.43 48.74
CA VAL A 751 3.98 3.98 47.46
C VAL A 751 5.12 3.98 46.46
N ALA A 752 4.85 3.51 45.24
CA ALA A 752 5.75 3.68 44.11
C ALA A 752 5.19 4.68 43.10
N VAL A 753 6.07 5.51 42.55
CA VAL A 753 5.74 6.46 41.48
C VAL A 753 5.88 5.75 40.13
N VAL A 754 4.87 5.85 39.28
CA VAL A 754 4.93 5.32 37.91
C VAL A 754 4.95 6.47 36.91
N ASP A 755 6.00 6.51 36.11
CA ASP A 755 6.22 7.52 35.07
C ASP A 755 6.90 6.89 33.85
N MET A 756 7.05 7.65 32.76
CA MET A 756 7.71 7.20 31.53
C MET A 756 9.22 7.46 31.58
N THR A 757 9.75 8.23 30.65
CA THR A 757 11.19 8.51 30.53
C THR A 757 11.60 9.64 31.46
N THR A 758 12.75 9.51 32.12
CA THR A 758 13.23 10.54 33.06
C THR A 758 14.65 11.03 32.79
N GLY A 759 14.86 12.34 32.94
CA GLY A 759 16.20 12.96 32.96
C GLY A 759 16.62 13.49 34.34
N LEU A 760 15.67 14.11 35.07
CA LEU A 760 15.91 14.75 36.37
C LEU A 760 15.00 14.20 37.48
N PHE A 761 14.29 13.09 37.23
CA PHE A 761 13.44 12.38 38.19
C PHE A 761 12.42 13.29 38.86
N SER A 762 11.82 14.19 38.10
CA SER A 762 10.99 15.28 38.62
C SER A 762 9.75 14.76 39.34
N SER A 763 9.02 13.83 38.73
CA SER A 763 7.86 13.16 39.34
C SER A 763 8.22 12.50 40.67
N LEU A 764 9.28 11.67 40.69
CA LEU A 764 9.75 10.98 41.90
C LEU A 764 10.24 11.95 42.97
N ARG A 765 11.02 12.98 42.61
CA ARG A 765 11.50 14.00 43.55
C ARG A 765 10.36 14.78 44.20
N TYR A 766 9.40 15.25 43.41
CA TYR A 766 8.28 16.03 43.92
C TYR A 766 7.34 15.18 44.78
N ALA A 767 7.09 13.93 44.38
CA ALA A 767 6.33 12.99 45.21
C ALA A 767 7.04 12.69 46.53
N LYS A 768 8.36 12.40 46.50
CA LYS A 768 9.16 12.14 47.70
C LYS A 768 9.28 13.36 48.60
N TRP A 769 9.34 14.56 48.04
CA TRP A 769 9.29 15.81 48.82
C TRP A 769 7.94 15.98 49.55
N ALA A 770 6.83 15.61 48.91
CA ALA A 770 5.49 15.77 49.48
C ALA A 770 5.12 14.67 50.49
N LEU A 771 5.50 13.42 50.22
CA LEU A 771 5.08 12.23 50.97
C LEU A 771 6.21 11.58 51.80
N GLY A 772 7.45 12.05 51.67
CA GLY A 772 8.57 11.59 52.49
C GLY A 772 8.93 10.12 52.26
N SER A 773 9.15 9.39 53.36
CA SER A 773 9.54 7.97 53.36
C SER A 773 8.47 7.02 52.83
N LYS A 774 7.24 7.51 52.66
CA LYS A 774 6.15 6.75 52.04
C LYS A 774 6.46 6.40 50.58
N ILE A 775 7.22 7.24 49.88
CA ILE A 775 7.72 6.92 48.54
C ILE A 775 8.94 6.00 48.67
N VAL A 776 8.74 4.72 48.37
CA VAL A 776 9.78 3.69 48.52
C VAL A 776 10.60 3.50 47.24
N THR A 777 9.98 3.70 46.07
CA THR A 777 10.65 3.55 44.77
C THR A 777 9.94 4.34 43.66
N GLY A 778 10.55 4.38 42.48
CA GLY A 778 9.92 4.85 41.24
C GLY A 778 10.17 3.87 40.09
N PHE A 779 9.22 3.76 39.18
CA PHE A 779 9.29 2.94 37.98
C PHE A 779 9.30 3.84 36.75
N PHE A 780 10.29 3.62 35.88
CA PHE A 780 10.50 4.38 34.65
C PHE A 780 10.74 3.45 33.46
N THR A 781 10.42 3.91 32.25
CA THR A 781 10.83 3.17 31.03
C THR A 781 12.34 3.15 30.88
N GLY A 782 13.02 4.20 31.32
CA GLY A 782 14.47 4.33 31.37
C GLY A 782 14.89 5.76 31.72
N SER A 783 16.19 6.00 31.80
CA SER A 783 16.74 7.32 32.14
C SER A 783 17.87 7.79 31.23
N PHE A 784 18.04 9.10 31.12
CA PHE A 784 19.21 9.73 30.48
C PHE A 784 20.37 9.98 31.46
N LYS A 785 20.08 10.11 32.76
CA LYS A 785 21.06 10.42 33.81
C LYS A 785 20.95 9.41 34.96
N GLU A 786 22.06 9.26 35.69
CA GLU A 786 22.08 8.55 36.97
C GLU A 786 21.69 9.47 38.11
N ASN A 787 21.12 8.89 39.17
CA ASN A 787 20.86 9.58 40.41
C ASN A 787 20.93 8.61 41.59
N GLU A 788 22.10 8.52 42.22
CA GLU A 788 22.37 7.59 43.33
C GLU A 788 21.56 7.89 44.60
N SER A 789 20.97 9.09 44.70
CA SER A 789 20.17 9.49 45.87
C SER A 789 18.71 9.02 45.82
N LEU A 790 18.27 8.49 44.69
CA LEU A 790 16.90 8.02 44.47
C LEU A 790 16.90 6.51 44.25
N ILE A 791 15.88 5.85 44.81
CA ILE A 791 15.63 4.43 44.60
C ILE A 791 14.61 4.34 43.47
N PHE A 792 14.96 3.65 42.39
CA PHE A 792 14.11 3.46 41.23
C PHE A 792 14.52 2.21 40.44
N GLU A 793 13.60 1.68 39.66
CA GLU A 793 13.83 0.59 38.71
C GLU A 793 13.49 1.07 37.29
N THR A 794 14.20 0.53 36.30
CA THR A 794 13.99 0.87 34.88
C THR A 794 13.61 -0.35 34.06
N PHE A 795 12.65 -0.17 33.15
CA PHE A 795 12.26 -1.22 32.22
C PHE A 795 13.34 -1.49 31.15
N SER A 796 14.02 -0.44 30.69
CA SER A 796 15.24 -0.54 29.89
C SER A 796 16.41 -1.06 30.74
N ASN A 797 17.23 -1.92 30.15
CA ASN A 797 18.46 -2.41 30.79
C ASN A 797 19.65 -1.44 30.62
N ARG A 798 19.47 -0.37 29.84
CA ARG A 798 20.47 0.65 29.57
C ARG A 798 19.92 2.06 29.72
N ARG A 799 20.83 3.01 29.87
CA ARG A 799 20.53 4.44 29.73
C ARG A 799 20.20 4.79 28.28
N PHE A 800 19.33 5.77 28.11
CA PHE A 800 18.99 6.32 26.81
C PHE A 800 20.01 7.36 26.35
N ASP A 801 20.15 7.48 25.04
CA ASP A 801 21.00 8.48 24.39
C ASP A 801 20.21 9.29 23.35
N PHE A 802 20.90 10.21 22.67
CA PHE A 802 20.27 11.11 21.70
C PHE A 802 19.62 10.39 20.51
N GLN A 803 20.02 9.15 20.20
CA GLN A 803 19.43 8.35 19.12
C GLN A 803 18.06 7.78 19.50
N ASP A 804 17.74 7.75 20.81
CA ASP A 804 16.44 7.30 21.31
C ASP A 804 15.41 8.43 21.35
N ASP A 805 15.83 9.71 21.32
CA ASP A 805 14.97 10.90 21.53
C ASP A 805 13.68 10.86 20.71
N LEU A 806 13.80 10.57 19.41
CA LEU A 806 12.64 10.58 18.51
C LEU A 806 11.65 9.44 18.82
N ALA A 807 12.15 8.25 19.17
CA ALA A 807 11.32 7.12 19.59
C ALA A 807 10.65 7.39 20.93
N LEU A 808 11.33 8.08 21.85
CA LEU A 808 10.79 8.45 23.16
C LEU A 808 9.73 9.54 23.04
N LYS A 809 9.89 10.51 22.12
CA LYS A 809 8.82 11.46 21.78
C LYS A 809 7.58 10.79 21.21
N LEU A 810 7.75 9.71 20.45
CA LEU A 810 6.64 8.89 20.00
C LEU A 810 5.95 8.18 21.18
N SER A 811 6.70 7.70 22.19
CA SER A 811 6.11 7.08 23.38
C SER A 811 5.25 8.07 24.17
N GLU A 812 5.69 9.33 24.31
CA GLU A 812 4.91 10.40 24.93
C GLU A 812 3.60 10.69 24.19
N LEU A 813 3.60 10.62 22.85
CA LEU A 813 2.38 10.73 22.05
C LEU A 813 1.45 9.52 22.24
N LEU A 814 1.97 8.33 22.51
CA LEU A 814 1.16 7.12 22.60
C LEU A 814 0.53 6.94 23.99
N ILE A 815 1.21 7.37 25.05
CA ILE A 815 0.89 6.99 26.43
C ILE A 815 0.29 8.15 27.26
N SER A 816 0.06 9.33 26.67
CA SER A 816 -0.47 10.50 27.37
C SER A 816 -1.96 10.42 27.73
N SER A 817 -2.50 11.53 28.27
CA SER A 817 -3.90 11.66 28.67
C SER A 817 -4.69 12.62 27.77
N PRO A 818 -6.03 12.47 27.69
CA PRO A 818 -6.90 13.45 27.04
C PRO A 818 -7.01 14.77 27.82
N GLU A 819 -6.44 14.87 29.02
CA GLU A 819 -6.38 16.10 29.79
C GLU A 819 -5.29 17.04 29.26
N LYS A 820 -5.59 18.33 29.26
CA LYS A 820 -4.62 19.40 28.97
C LYS A 820 -3.47 19.42 29.99
N PRO A 821 -2.32 20.04 29.67
CA PRO A 821 -1.22 20.17 30.63
C PRO A 821 -1.66 20.79 31.95
N ILE A 822 -1.29 20.19 33.08
CA ILE A 822 -1.69 20.69 34.41
C ILE A 822 -0.64 21.65 34.94
N THR A 823 -1.05 22.83 35.39
CA THR A 823 -0.18 23.92 35.84
C THR A 823 -0.23 24.17 37.35
N ASP A 824 -1.35 23.86 38.02
CA ASP A 824 -1.53 23.98 39.47
C ASP A 824 -2.65 23.04 39.97
N ILE A 825 -2.85 22.97 41.29
CA ILE A 825 -3.95 22.24 41.93
C ILE A 825 -4.69 23.18 42.90
N LEU A 826 -6.03 23.22 42.79
CA LEU A 826 -6.89 23.97 43.68
C LEU A 826 -7.04 23.29 45.05
N GLU A 827 -7.47 24.04 46.07
CA GLU A 827 -7.65 23.50 47.44
C GLU A 827 -8.63 22.32 47.52
N ASN A 828 -9.60 22.25 46.60
CA ASN A 828 -10.54 21.14 46.51
C ASN A 828 -9.96 19.89 45.80
N GLY A 829 -8.70 19.95 45.34
CA GLY A 829 -8.01 18.87 44.61
C GLY A 829 -8.23 18.88 43.10
N SER A 830 -8.95 19.86 42.55
CA SER A 830 -9.17 19.95 41.10
C SER A 830 -7.92 20.49 40.38
N PRO A 831 -7.57 19.94 39.20
CA PRO A 831 -6.43 20.43 38.43
C PRO A 831 -6.74 21.77 37.76
N VAL A 832 -5.71 22.62 37.66
CA VAL A 832 -5.73 23.82 36.83
C VAL A 832 -5.04 23.49 35.52
N TYR A 833 -5.76 23.66 34.40
CA TYR A 833 -5.24 23.35 33.07
C TYR A 833 -4.58 24.56 32.41
N GLY A 834 -3.45 24.32 31.78
CA GLY A 834 -2.76 25.24 30.87
C GLY A 834 -3.33 25.19 29.45
N GLN A 835 -2.66 25.90 28.55
CA GLN A 835 -2.95 25.84 27.12
C GLN A 835 -2.31 24.61 26.48
N GLU A 836 -2.98 24.03 25.50
CA GLU A 836 -2.43 22.98 24.63
C GLU A 836 -2.50 23.44 23.17
N VAL A 837 -1.50 23.06 22.38
CA VAL A 837 -1.41 23.38 20.96
C VAL A 837 -1.57 22.09 20.16
N GLY A 838 -2.33 22.15 19.08
CA GLY A 838 -2.61 21.00 18.21
C GLY A 838 -3.76 20.12 18.70
N ILE A 839 -3.80 18.89 18.21
CA ILE A 839 -4.96 17.98 18.35
C ILE A 839 -4.78 16.90 19.42
N ARG A 840 -3.77 17.02 20.29
CA ARG A 840 -3.38 15.96 21.25
C ARG A 840 -4.54 15.47 22.11
N SER A 841 -5.20 16.36 22.86
CA SER A 841 -6.40 16.02 23.66
C SER A 841 -7.51 15.30 22.86
N GLU A 842 -7.68 15.63 21.56
CA GLU A 842 -8.73 15.08 20.70
C GLU A 842 -8.44 13.64 20.25
N ILE A 843 -7.17 13.31 20.00
CA ILE A 843 -6.77 12.02 19.42
C ILE A 843 -6.51 10.92 20.46
N TYR A 844 -6.20 11.29 21.71
CA TYR A 844 -5.85 10.30 22.75
C TYR A 844 -6.92 9.25 23.04
N PRO A 845 -8.23 9.55 23.05
CA PRO A 845 -9.25 8.52 23.24
C PRO A 845 -9.16 7.40 22.19
N GLU A 846 -8.85 7.74 20.94
CA GLU A 846 -8.66 6.77 19.86
C GLU A 846 -7.38 5.96 20.04
N ILE A 847 -6.27 6.61 20.42
CA ILE A 847 -5.01 5.92 20.75
C ILE A 847 -5.23 4.93 21.89
N LEU A 848 -5.86 5.36 22.98
CA LEU A 848 -6.15 4.50 24.14
C LEU A 848 -7.04 3.31 23.76
N LYS A 849 -8.05 3.54 22.92
CA LYS A 849 -8.89 2.45 22.38
C LYS A 849 -8.03 1.41 21.63
N GLY A 850 -7.08 1.87 20.82
CA GLY A 850 -6.10 1.01 20.13
C GLY A 850 -5.24 0.21 21.11
N ILE A 851 -4.68 0.88 22.13
CA ILE A 851 -3.84 0.26 23.17
C ILE A 851 -4.60 -0.86 23.90
N LEU A 852 -5.82 -0.55 24.37
CA LEU A 852 -6.63 -1.50 25.11
C LEU A 852 -7.06 -2.69 24.24
N SER A 853 -7.36 -2.44 22.96
CA SER A 853 -7.69 -3.49 21.99
C SER A 853 -6.51 -4.42 21.75
N TYR A 854 -5.29 -3.90 21.62
CA TYR A 854 -4.09 -4.73 21.48
C TYR A 854 -3.88 -5.62 22.71
N CYS A 855 -3.99 -5.04 23.91
CA CYS A 855 -3.81 -5.79 25.15
C CYS A 855 -4.85 -6.92 25.26
N GLU A 856 -6.09 -6.65 24.87
CA GLU A 856 -7.17 -7.63 24.86
C GLU A 856 -6.93 -8.76 23.87
N ASP A 857 -6.63 -8.43 22.60
CA ASP A 857 -6.33 -9.42 21.57
C ASP A 857 -5.09 -10.25 21.92
N PHE A 858 -4.05 -9.62 22.47
CA PHE A 858 -2.81 -10.28 22.87
C PHE A 858 -3.06 -11.26 24.04
N ILE A 859 -3.69 -10.80 25.12
CA ILE A 859 -3.93 -11.65 26.30
C ILE A 859 -4.92 -12.77 25.97
N ALA A 860 -5.95 -12.50 25.16
CA ALA A 860 -6.88 -13.53 24.70
C ALA A 860 -6.17 -14.60 23.86
N THR A 861 -5.17 -14.21 23.07
CA THR A 861 -4.44 -15.12 22.18
C THR A 861 -3.36 -15.92 22.90
N TYR A 862 -2.50 -15.28 23.69
CA TYR A 862 -1.29 -15.90 24.25
C TYR A 862 -1.33 -16.07 25.77
N GLY A 863 -2.32 -15.46 26.43
CA GLY A 863 -2.29 -15.26 27.87
C GLY A 863 -1.20 -14.27 28.30
N TYR A 864 -0.74 -14.40 29.55
CA TYR A 864 0.30 -13.55 30.14
C TYR A 864 1.70 -14.16 29.98
N GLU A 865 2.03 -14.67 28.80
CA GLU A 865 3.34 -15.28 28.54
C GLU A 865 4.43 -14.21 28.41
N GLU A 866 5.17 -13.95 29.49
CA GLU A 866 6.17 -12.86 29.59
C GLU A 866 7.21 -12.89 28.48
N LYS A 867 7.55 -14.06 27.94
CA LYS A 867 8.55 -14.19 26.85
C LYS A 867 8.08 -13.63 25.51
N LEU A 868 6.79 -13.37 25.34
CA LEU A 868 6.23 -12.72 24.16
C LEU A 868 6.02 -11.22 24.36
N PHE A 869 6.12 -10.71 25.60
CA PHE A 869 6.10 -9.28 25.86
C PHE A 869 7.36 -8.62 25.30
N PHE A 870 7.23 -7.36 24.92
CA PHE A 870 8.35 -6.61 24.38
C PHE A 870 9.31 -6.27 25.51
N THR A 871 10.61 -6.20 25.22
CA THR A 871 11.53 -5.42 26.05
C THR A 871 11.48 -3.96 25.60
N MET A 872 12.00 -3.03 26.42
CA MET A 872 12.11 -1.63 26.00
C MET A 872 12.96 -1.49 24.74
N GLU A 873 14.02 -2.28 24.61
CA GLU A 873 14.93 -2.24 23.45
C GLU A 873 14.22 -2.71 22.18
N LEU A 874 13.42 -3.78 22.25
CA LEU A 874 12.63 -4.24 21.11
C LEU A 874 11.58 -3.20 20.70
N TRP A 875 10.94 -2.54 21.68
CA TRP A 875 10.00 -1.45 21.40
C TRP A 875 10.69 -0.23 20.77
N LEU A 876 11.89 0.14 21.25
CA LEU A 876 12.68 1.20 20.63
C LEU A 876 13.01 0.89 19.17
N GLN A 877 13.32 -0.38 18.84
CA GLN A 877 13.53 -0.77 17.44
C GLN A 877 12.25 -0.62 16.61
N LEU A 878 11.09 -1.00 17.15
CA LEU A 878 9.80 -0.80 16.47
C LEU A 878 9.52 0.68 16.19
N ALA A 879 9.70 1.54 17.19
CA ALA A 879 9.50 2.97 17.09
C ALA A 879 10.51 3.64 16.13
N LYS A 880 11.79 3.26 16.20
CA LYS A 880 12.84 3.76 15.28
C LYS A 880 12.55 3.38 13.83
N ASN A 881 12.12 2.15 13.57
CA ASN A 881 11.72 1.72 12.22
C ASN A 881 10.50 2.52 11.73
N PHE A 882 9.53 2.84 12.58
CA PHE A 882 8.46 3.77 12.22
C PHE A 882 9.00 5.13 11.83
N CYS A 883 9.83 5.77 12.65
CA CYS A 883 10.39 7.09 12.33
C CYS A 883 11.23 7.08 11.04
N LEU A 884 11.98 6.01 10.79
CA LEU A 884 12.83 5.88 9.59
C LEU A 884 12.01 5.67 8.31
N TYR A 885 10.90 4.93 8.39
CA TYR A 885 10.16 4.46 7.22
C TYR A 885 8.69 4.92 7.13
N CYS A 886 8.22 5.79 8.03
CA CYS A 886 6.88 6.38 7.94
C CYS A 886 6.68 7.09 6.59
N ASN A 887 5.50 6.92 6.02
CA ASN A 887 5.13 7.45 4.71
C ASN A 887 4.58 8.89 4.82
N ASP A 888 4.25 9.51 3.70
CA ASP A 888 3.74 10.90 3.68
C ASP A 888 2.37 11.04 4.37
N GLN A 889 1.55 9.99 4.36
CA GLN A 889 0.29 9.96 5.11
C GLN A 889 0.56 10.01 6.62
N ASP A 890 1.47 9.18 7.13
CA ASP A 890 1.88 9.20 8.53
C ASP A 890 2.38 10.60 8.92
N LEU A 891 3.25 11.20 8.09
CA LEU A 891 3.77 12.55 8.30
C LEU A 891 2.66 13.60 8.32
N SER A 892 1.67 13.52 7.42
CA SER A 892 0.55 14.47 7.37
C SER A 892 -0.32 14.46 8.63
N PHE A 893 -0.50 13.30 9.27
CA PHE A 893 -1.18 13.21 10.56
C PHE A 893 -0.32 13.77 11.68
N LEU A 894 0.99 13.46 11.68
CA LEU A 894 1.93 13.92 12.70
C LEU A 894 2.25 15.42 12.63
N GLU A 895 2.00 16.09 11.51
CA GLU A 895 2.16 17.55 11.38
C GLU A 895 1.23 18.34 12.31
N LYS A 896 0.08 17.74 12.67
CA LYS A 896 -0.91 18.33 13.59
C LYS A 896 -0.57 18.08 15.06
N VAL A 897 0.44 17.24 15.32
CA VAL A 897 0.89 16.86 16.66
C VAL A 897 2.14 17.64 17.02
N PHE A 898 1.97 18.56 17.97
CA PHE A 898 3.06 19.33 18.53
C PHE A 898 3.60 18.65 19.78
N ASP A 899 4.90 18.80 20.03
CA ASP A 899 5.46 18.57 21.36
C ASP A 899 4.59 19.35 22.36
N SER A 900 4.29 18.76 23.52
CA SER A 900 3.62 19.53 24.57
C SER A 900 4.48 20.75 24.83
N PRO A 901 3.92 21.97 24.85
CA PRO A 901 4.69 23.11 25.29
C PRO A 901 5.17 22.76 26.69
N GLU A 902 6.48 22.56 26.84
CA GLU A 902 7.10 22.79 28.13
C GLU A 902 6.74 24.24 28.48
N ILE A 903 6.66 24.55 29.76
CA ILE A 903 6.26 25.86 30.30
C ILE A 903 7.11 27.04 29.72
N ASP A 904 8.12 26.71 28.90
CA ASP A 904 9.28 27.49 28.55
C ASP A 904 9.29 28.16 27.18
N ASN A 905 8.58 27.72 26.13
CA ASN A 905 8.46 28.53 24.90
C ASN A 905 7.54 27.88 23.85
N ILE A 906 6.36 28.47 23.63
CA ILE A 906 5.49 28.11 22.49
C ILE A 906 6.17 28.38 21.14
N LYS A 907 7.19 29.27 21.10
CA LYS A 907 7.90 29.62 19.87
C LYS A 907 8.81 28.51 19.31
N ASP A 908 9.21 27.53 20.12
CA ASP A 908 10.15 26.47 19.72
C ASP A 908 9.50 25.07 19.63
N SER A 909 8.18 24.97 19.81
CA SER A 909 7.48 23.69 19.65
C SER A 909 7.48 23.26 18.19
N LYS A 910 8.37 22.32 17.84
CA LYS A 910 8.35 21.65 16.54
C LYS A 910 7.29 20.55 16.57
N ASN A 911 6.57 20.35 15.46
CA ASN A 911 5.74 19.16 15.31
C ASN A 911 6.62 17.91 15.09
N LEU A 912 6.08 16.74 15.42
CA LEU A 912 6.84 15.48 15.35
C LEU A 912 7.28 15.15 13.92
N ALA A 913 6.48 15.52 12.92
CA ALA A 913 6.80 15.32 11.50
C ALA A 913 8.07 16.07 11.07
N VAL A 914 8.24 17.33 11.50
CA VAL A 914 9.46 18.13 11.22
C VAL A 914 10.69 17.45 11.82
N ARG A 915 10.60 16.95 13.05
CA ARG A 915 11.72 16.22 13.69
C ARG A 915 12.09 14.96 12.94
N ILE A 916 11.10 14.19 12.48
CA ILE A 916 11.32 13.00 11.66
C ILE A 916 12.05 13.38 10.36
N ARG A 917 11.59 14.43 9.66
CA ARG A 917 12.23 14.92 8.43
C ARG A 917 13.68 15.38 8.67
N GLU A 918 13.91 16.17 9.72
CA GLU A 918 15.26 16.63 10.10
C GLU A 918 16.19 15.45 10.44
N SER A 919 15.69 14.43 11.13
CA SER A 919 16.45 13.23 11.46
C SER A 919 16.84 12.46 10.20
N ARG A 920 15.92 12.30 9.24
CA ARG A 920 16.18 11.59 7.97
C ARG A 920 17.25 12.29 7.14
N ASN A 921 17.20 13.62 7.06
CA ASN A 921 18.17 14.42 6.32
C ASN A 921 19.58 14.40 6.92
N LYS A 922 19.74 14.07 8.22
CA LYS A 922 21.06 13.91 8.87
C LYS A 922 21.64 12.51 8.71
N SER A 923 20.79 11.52 8.45
CA SER A 923 21.19 10.12 8.23
C SER A 923 21.47 9.79 6.76
N GLN A 924 20.95 10.60 5.83
CA GLN A 924 21.38 10.65 4.43
C GLN A 924 22.61 11.53 4.31
#